data_AF-A0A7V5GUU7-F1
#
_entry.id   AF-A0A7V5GUU7-F1
#
_cell.length_a   1.000
_cell.length_b   1.000
_cell.length_c   1.000
_cell.angle_alpha   90.00
_cell.angle_beta   90.00
_cell.angle_gamma   90.00
#
_symmetry.space_group_name_H-M   'P 1'
#
loop_
_entity.id
_entity.type
_entity.pdbx_description
1 polymer ?
#
loop_
_entity_poly.entity_id
_entity_poly.type
_entity_poly.pdbx_seq_one_letter_code
_entity_poly.pdbx_strand_id
1 'polypeptide(L)'
;FASFTSNSTRYQPFRLPRRAEPVNLLAAQWLDLNPAQGGDIYYYADADEEIFVVSWIDIPRYNAGDETRQTFQLVLNGEGVIKYQYADDNAPGSNNCIGIQNENGRDGLSIYWGNQDAGPDGRACEIMRSWVRVDPVDGRVSPGNREELTLTLDAAYLIEGDYEADVHVLSNDPDDPDVVIDVAMFVDGEPDIRLVWDDDFGYPDIVDWNDNGIFPDIFADQPYDIEITVRNIGTAVLNIDDISTDNAYFTVDRDTMVIDPRHKAFLTVTFEAEEDGDYDATLTLHSDDPDESDIEIDLHAETFDPPIADFEPLRISKKLAKGTSTEELLTIRNHGDESPLRYDTEVEIVSEPGRDGGERISRRTGLGLPDDSPGPLRYNNRERTFEVPDDALQAAVKNGTATERQLSAWEAYLTELERYDVMPRRDIRGGFDEYGYVWRDEQEGLVDYEWIDITGIGTRLRNVTDDWNSGALDMGWTFNFYGQDFNSLRVCSNGFISFTSDSRSYQPFPLPNDAEPFNMIAAQWVDLDPSDNGDIYFFTDADQELTVISWVDVELYRGDANTRQTFQIILSGDDQIKLQYADDNPAGTNSSIGIQNDDGSDGLRIHWGAADGGPSGKAYGITRSWVRIDPRVGQVDREDLLE
;
A
#
# COMPACT_ATOMS: atom_id res chain seq x y z
N PHE A 1 9.74 20.85 -18.40
CA PHE A 1 11.08 21.13 -17.84
C PHE A 1 11.00 21.14 -16.32
N ALA A 2 12.14 20.99 -15.64
CA ALA A 2 12.28 21.12 -14.19
C ALA A 2 13.32 22.19 -13.85
N SER A 3 13.25 22.77 -12.65
CA SER A 3 14.26 23.74 -12.16
C SER A 3 14.45 23.59 -10.66
N PHE A 4 15.69 23.76 -10.20
CA PHE A 4 16.00 23.74 -8.77
C PHE A 4 15.61 25.04 -8.05
N THR A 5 15.48 26.16 -8.76
CA THR A 5 15.31 27.47 -8.12
C THR A 5 14.34 28.42 -8.83
N SER A 6 13.85 28.07 -10.02
CA SER A 6 12.95 28.92 -10.81
C SER A 6 11.50 28.48 -10.69
N ASN A 7 10.62 29.45 -10.40
CA ASN A 7 9.16 29.28 -10.45
C ASN A 7 8.56 29.71 -11.80
N SER A 8 9.37 29.79 -12.86
CA SER A 8 8.89 30.26 -14.16
C SER A 8 7.85 29.30 -14.76
N THR A 9 6.78 29.86 -15.32
CA THR A 9 5.75 29.12 -16.09
C THR A 9 5.92 29.29 -17.60
N ARG A 10 7.13 29.64 -18.05
CA ARG A 10 7.39 29.96 -19.46
C ARG A 10 7.19 28.73 -20.35
N TYR A 11 6.20 28.81 -21.24
CA TYR A 11 5.89 27.76 -22.20
C TYR A 11 6.74 27.81 -23.48
N GLN A 12 7.32 28.97 -23.82
CA GLN A 12 8.17 29.10 -25.03
C GLN A 12 9.64 28.77 -24.73
N PRO A 13 10.20 27.71 -25.31
CA PRO A 13 11.60 27.37 -25.11
C PRO A 13 12.54 28.35 -25.82
N PHE A 14 13.80 28.36 -25.39
CA PHE A 14 14.91 29.04 -26.07
C PHE A 14 16.15 28.15 -26.07
N ARG A 15 17.07 28.41 -27.01
CA ARG A 15 18.39 27.77 -27.03
C ARG A 15 19.17 28.07 -25.76
N LEU A 16 19.77 27.04 -25.16
CA LEU A 16 20.63 27.14 -23.98
C LEU A 16 22.12 27.28 -24.36
N PRO A 17 22.94 27.93 -23.54
CA PRO A 17 22.55 28.71 -22.37
C PRO A 17 21.97 30.07 -22.77
N ARG A 18 21.07 30.61 -21.94
CA ARG A 18 20.55 31.97 -22.11
C ARG A 18 20.30 32.63 -20.76
N ARG A 19 20.72 33.89 -20.66
CA ARG A 19 20.45 34.77 -19.50
C ARG A 19 18.98 35.19 -19.44
N ALA A 20 18.09 34.24 -19.19
CA ALA A 20 16.67 34.44 -19.02
C ALA A 20 16.09 33.26 -18.21
N GLU A 21 15.00 33.52 -17.47
CA GLU A 21 14.25 32.45 -16.80
C GLU A 21 13.72 31.41 -17.80
N PRO A 22 13.68 30.12 -17.42
CA PRO A 22 14.06 29.54 -16.13
C PRO A 22 15.58 29.32 -15.99
N VAL A 23 16.15 29.66 -14.84
CA VAL A 23 17.55 29.36 -14.47
C VAL A 23 17.67 28.06 -13.67
N ASN A 24 18.89 27.52 -13.47
CA ASN A 24 19.11 26.20 -12.84
C ASN A 24 18.16 25.14 -13.41
N LEU A 25 18.19 25.04 -14.74
CA LEU A 25 17.14 24.43 -15.54
C LEU A 25 17.59 23.06 -16.04
N LEU A 26 16.70 22.08 -15.88
CA LEU A 26 16.76 20.77 -16.51
C LEU A 26 15.65 20.71 -17.57
N ALA A 27 16.02 20.94 -18.82
CA ALA A 27 15.11 20.85 -19.95
C ALA A 27 15.14 19.41 -20.49
N ALA A 28 14.43 18.49 -19.85
CA ALA A 28 14.25 17.12 -20.36
C ALA A 28 13.48 17.12 -21.69
N GLN A 29 12.38 17.88 -21.72
CA GLN A 29 11.61 18.20 -22.91
C GLN A 29 10.88 19.51 -22.63
N TRP A 30 11.32 20.61 -23.27
CA TRP A 30 10.71 21.92 -23.04
C TRP A 30 9.72 22.25 -24.15
N LEU A 31 8.46 21.89 -23.89
CA LEU A 31 7.30 22.13 -24.72
C LEU A 31 6.18 22.82 -23.92
N ASP A 32 5.17 23.31 -24.64
CA ASP A 32 3.90 23.79 -24.08
C ASP A 32 2.96 22.59 -23.86
N LEU A 33 3.03 22.00 -22.67
CA LEU A 33 2.28 20.80 -22.28
C LEU A 33 1.03 21.16 -21.47
N ASN A 34 -0.04 20.38 -21.61
CA ASN A 34 -1.33 20.64 -20.96
C ASN A 34 -1.91 19.41 -20.25
N PRO A 35 -1.46 19.09 -19.03
CA PRO A 35 -1.99 17.97 -18.26
C PRO A 35 -3.51 18.06 -17.98
N ALA A 36 -4.12 19.25 -18.07
CA ALA A 36 -5.57 19.40 -17.91
C ALA A 36 -6.39 18.77 -19.05
N GLN A 37 -5.74 18.32 -20.14
CA GLN A 37 -6.37 17.61 -21.26
C GLN A 37 -6.06 16.10 -21.27
N GLY A 38 -5.38 15.58 -20.24
CA GLY A 38 -5.07 14.16 -20.07
C GLY A 38 -3.60 13.92 -19.70
N GLY A 39 -3.29 12.67 -19.32
CA GLY A 39 -1.98 12.27 -18.83
C GLY A 39 -1.64 12.84 -17.45
N ASP A 40 -0.56 12.34 -16.86
CA ASP A 40 -0.17 12.67 -15.49
C ASP A 40 1.34 12.88 -15.33
N ILE A 41 1.70 13.68 -14.34
CA ILE A 41 3.10 13.94 -13.97
C ILE A 41 3.34 13.34 -12.59
N TYR A 42 4.24 12.36 -12.53
CA TYR A 42 4.62 11.67 -11.31
C TYR A 42 6.03 12.09 -10.91
N TYR A 43 6.31 12.02 -9.61
CA TYR A 43 7.68 11.97 -9.12
C TYR A 43 7.85 10.74 -8.23
N TYR A 44 9.05 10.21 -8.21
CA TYR A 44 9.50 9.16 -7.30
C TYR A 44 10.84 9.60 -6.75
N ALA A 45 11.02 9.45 -5.45
CA ALA A 45 12.24 9.78 -4.75
C ALA A 45 12.57 8.60 -3.84
N ASP A 46 13.81 8.16 -3.91
CA ASP A 46 14.36 7.13 -3.06
C ASP A 46 15.66 7.68 -2.49
N ALA A 47 15.64 8.03 -1.20
CA ALA A 47 16.80 8.60 -0.53
C ALA A 47 17.90 7.55 -0.37
N ASP A 48 17.54 6.28 -0.21
CA ASP A 48 18.45 5.15 0.00
C ASP A 48 19.09 4.69 -1.30
N GLU A 49 18.43 4.86 -2.43
CA GLU A 49 19.03 4.65 -3.76
C GLU A 49 19.63 5.95 -4.32
N GLU A 50 19.50 7.07 -3.60
CA GLU A 50 19.85 8.43 -4.04
C GLU A 50 19.28 8.77 -5.43
N ILE A 51 18.07 8.28 -5.74
CA ILE A 51 17.42 8.45 -7.04
C ILE A 51 16.25 9.42 -6.91
N PHE A 52 16.15 10.33 -7.87
CA PHE A 52 14.98 11.19 -8.04
C PHE A 52 14.50 11.16 -9.49
N VAL A 53 13.27 10.74 -9.69
CA VAL A 53 12.64 10.57 -11.00
C VAL A 53 11.46 11.52 -11.12
N VAL A 54 11.36 12.22 -12.24
CA VAL A 54 10.13 12.91 -12.66
C VAL A 54 9.67 12.33 -13.97
N SER A 55 8.43 11.87 -14.03
CA SER A 55 7.83 11.21 -15.19
C SER A 55 6.66 12.02 -15.70
N TRP A 56 6.67 12.35 -16.99
CA TRP A 56 5.51 12.84 -17.72
C TRP A 56 4.96 11.66 -18.51
N ILE A 57 3.73 11.24 -18.22
CA ILE A 57 3.10 10.08 -18.85
C ILE A 57 1.90 10.54 -19.67
N ASP A 58 1.96 10.28 -20.97
CA ASP A 58 0.86 10.50 -21.90
C ASP A 58 0.33 11.96 -21.90
N ILE A 59 1.23 12.95 -21.72
CA ILE A 59 0.83 14.35 -21.58
C ILE A 59 0.57 14.98 -22.95
N PRO A 60 -0.62 15.53 -23.23
CA PRO A 60 -0.90 16.20 -24.49
C PRO A 60 -0.25 17.59 -24.53
N ARG A 61 0.09 18.03 -25.73
CA ARG A 61 0.53 19.41 -25.98
C ARG A 61 -0.66 20.36 -26.02
N TYR A 62 -0.45 21.60 -25.56
CA TYR A 62 -1.48 22.64 -25.61
C TYR A 62 -1.92 22.92 -27.06
N ASN A 63 -3.24 22.82 -27.32
CA ASN A 63 -3.85 23.02 -28.65
C ASN A 63 -3.31 22.09 -29.76
N ALA A 64 -2.87 20.88 -29.42
CA ALA A 64 -2.53 19.83 -30.39
C ALA A 64 -3.46 18.61 -30.18
N GLY A 65 -3.66 17.81 -31.24
CA GLY A 65 -4.49 16.60 -31.16
C GLY A 65 -3.81 15.45 -30.40
N ASP A 66 -4.56 14.39 -30.10
CA ASP A 66 -4.09 13.21 -29.33
C ASP A 66 -2.87 12.49 -29.92
N GLU A 67 -2.57 12.71 -31.19
CA GLU A 67 -1.37 12.22 -31.88
C GLU A 67 -0.07 12.90 -31.40
N THR A 68 -0.10 13.75 -30.38
CA THR A 68 1.05 14.56 -29.91
C THR A 68 1.36 14.40 -28.42
N ARG A 69 0.89 13.30 -27.82
CA ARG A 69 1.09 12.97 -26.41
C ARG A 69 2.55 12.59 -26.15
N GLN A 70 2.99 12.81 -24.92
CA GLN A 70 4.40 12.84 -24.55
C GLN A 70 4.63 11.96 -23.32
N THR A 71 5.51 10.98 -23.46
CA THR A 71 5.93 10.09 -22.38
C THR A 71 7.46 10.10 -22.26
N PHE A 72 7.97 10.81 -21.25
CA PHE A 72 9.40 10.96 -21.01
C PHE A 72 9.70 11.11 -19.52
N GLN A 73 10.94 10.83 -19.15
CA GLN A 73 11.40 10.88 -17.77
C GLN A 73 12.71 11.66 -17.64
N LEU A 74 12.82 12.36 -16.51
CA LEU A 74 14.02 12.94 -15.95
C LEU A 74 14.44 12.06 -14.77
N VAL A 75 15.69 11.59 -14.75
CA VAL A 75 16.26 10.84 -13.63
C VAL A 75 17.53 11.55 -13.15
N LEU A 76 17.62 11.74 -11.85
CA LEU A 76 18.81 12.21 -11.13
C LEU A 76 19.28 11.07 -10.23
N ASN A 77 20.59 10.86 -10.14
CA ASN A 77 21.18 9.94 -9.16
C ASN A 77 22.19 10.66 -8.24
N GLY A 78 22.58 10.02 -7.13
CA GLY A 78 23.55 10.53 -6.16
C GLY A 78 24.94 10.81 -6.75
N GLU A 79 25.27 10.19 -7.87
CA GLU A 79 26.52 10.41 -8.61
C GLU A 79 26.52 11.71 -9.43
N GLY A 80 25.39 12.43 -9.47
CA GLY A 80 25.23 13.65 -10.24
C GLY A 80 25.01 13.41 -11.74
N VAL A 81 24.65 12.19 -12.15
CA VAL A 81 24.19 11.89 -13.50
C VAL A 81 22.77 12.43 -13.67
N ILE A 82 22.56 13.11 -14.80
CA ILE A 82 21.23 13.55 -15.23
C ILE A 82 20.87 12.75 -16.48
N LYS A 83 19.83 11.93 -16.40
CA LYS A 83 19.35 11.14 -17.52
C LYS A 83 17.99 11.64 -17.98
N TYR A 84 17.85 11.83 -19.29
CA TYR A 84 16.56 11.99 -19.94
C TYR A 84 16.28 10.75 -20.77
N GLN A 85 15.09 10.17 -20.67
CA GLN A 85 14.69 9.01 -21.46
C GLN A 85 13.26 9.13 -21.95
N TYR A 86 13.00 8.58 -23.14
CA TYR A 86 11.80 8.89 -23.92
C TYR A 86 11.16 7.59 -24.40
N ALA A 87 9.95 7.31 -23.95
CA ALA A 87 9.20 6.09 -24.31
C ALA A 87 8.35 6.30 -25.56
N ASP A 88 7.66 7.45 -25.64
CA ASP A 88 6.84 7.86 -26.80
C ASP A 88 6.80 9.40 -26.88
N ASP A 89 7.36 9.97 -27.94
CA ASP A 89 7.37 11.39 -28.26
C ASP A 89 6.91 11.63 -29.71
N ASN A 90 5.60 11.68 -29.91
CA ASN A 90 5.02 12.08 -31.19
C ASN A 90 4.96 13.61 -31.38
N ALA A 91 6.10 14.33 -31.31
CA ALA A 91 6.13 15.79 -31.47
C ALA A 91 6.70 16.33 -32.81
N PRO A 92 6.17 15.99 -34.00
CA PRO A 92 6.50 16.76 -35.19
C PRO A 92 5.93 18.20 -35.08
N GLY A 93 6.70 19.19 -35.49
CA GLY A 93 6.28 20.57 -35.74
C GLY A 93 6.24 21.54 -34.54
N SER A 94 6.89 21.23 -33.41
CA SER A 94 7.14 22.23 -32.35
C SER A 94 8.59 22.59 -32.14
N ASN A 95 8.79 23.85 -31.78
CA ASN A 95 10.06 24.31 -31.22
C ASN A 95 10.25 23.70 -29.83
N ASN A 96 11.24 22.82 -29.67
CA ASN A 96 11.61 22.14 -28.43
C ASN A 96 13.01 22.59 -27.97
N CYS A 97 13.29 22.45 -26.69
CA CYS A 97 14.64 22.53 -26.15
C CYS A 97 14.91 21.36 -25.21
N ILE A 98 16.02 20.68 -25.43
CA ILE A 98 16.55 19.63 -24.55
C ILE A 98 17.95 20.06 -24.11
N GLY A 99 18.22 20.03 -22.80
CA GLY A 99 19.52 20.44 -22.27
C GLY A 99 19.50 20.86 -20.81
N ILE A 100 20.57 21.53 -20.38
CA ILE A 100 20.73 22.07 -19.02
C ILE A 100 21.31 23.49 -19.05
N GLN A 101 21.03 24.30 -18.04
CA GLN A 101 21.76 25.56 -17.81
C GLN A 101 21.86 25.94 -16.34
N ASN A 102 22.91 26.71 -16.02
CA ASN A 102 23.23 27.15 -14.66
C ASN A 102 22.35 28.33 -14.17
N GLU A 103 22.59 28.74 -12.92
CA GLU A 103 21.84 29.77 -12.20
C GLU A 103 21.79 31.15 -12.87
N ASN A 104 22.77 31.46 -13.71
CA ASN A 104 22.91 32.78 -14.34
C ASN A 104 22.70 32.73 -15.85
N GLY A 105 22.40 31.55 -16.41
CA GLY A 105 22.18 31.32 -17.83
C GLY A 105 23.38 31.70 -18.71
N ARG A 106 24.59 31.68 -18.16
CA ARG A 106 25.84 31.91 -18.91
C ARG A 106 26.48 30.62 -19.38
N ASP A 107 26.17 29.53 -18.70
CA ASP A 107 26.72 28.22 -18.96
C ASP A 107 25.59 27.19 -19.03
N GLY A 108 25.76 26.20 -19.89
CA GLY A 108 24.72 25.23 -20.20
C GLY A 108 25.00 24.44 -21.48
N LEU A 109 24.38 23.28 -21.56
CA LEU A 109 24.49 22.35 -22.67
C LEU A 109 23.15 22.31 -23.40
N SER A 110 23.12 22.73 -24.66
CA SER A 110 21.98 22.46 -25.56
C SER A 110 22.21 21.13 -26.26
N ILE A 111 21.40 20.12 -25.94
CA ILE A 111 21.36 18.84 -26.64
C ILE A 111 20.54 18.99 -27.92
N TYR A 112 19.38 19.63 -27.81
CA TYR A 112 18.50 19.90 -28.94
C TYR A 112 17.88 21.30 -28.83
N TRP A 113 17.80 22.00 -29.96
CA TRP A 113 17.06 23.26 -30.10
C TRP A 113 16.55 23.40 -31.52
N GLY A 114 15.24 23.57 -31.66
CA GLY A 114 14.63 23.88 -32.95
C GLY A 114 13.28 23.20 -33.13
N ASN A 115 12.77 23.30 -34.36
CA ASN A 115 11.52 22.66 -34.75
C ASN A 115 11.76 21.17 -34.95
N GLN A 116 11.08 20.36 -34.15
CA GLN A 116 11.27 18.92 -34.10
C GLN A 116 10.51 18.26 -35.24
N ASP A 117 11.21 17.60 -36.16
CA ASP A 117 10.58 16.83 -37.24
C ASP A 117 10.18 15.41 -36.77
N ALA A 118 10.86 14.88 -35.72
CA ALA A 118 10.56 13.62 -35.03
C ALA A 118 11.11 13.62 -33.58
N GLY A 119 10.42 12.94 -32.66
CA GLY A 119 10.80 12.74 -31.24
C GLY A 119 12.10 11.93 -31.04
N PRO A 120 12.76 11.97 -29.86
CA PRO A 120 13.81 11.04 -29.50
C PRO A 120 13.23 9.69 -29.01
N ASP A 121 12.16 9.17 -29.63
CA ASP A 121 11.45 7.95 -29.24
C ASP A 121 12.38 6.76 -29.04
N GLY A 122 12.24 6.09 -27.90
CA GLY A 122 13.07 4.94 -27.54
C GLY A 122 14.55 5.28 -27.33
N ARG A 123 14.89 6.55 -27.10
CA ARG A 123 16.26 7.00 -26.81
C ARG A 123 16.40 7.46 -25.37
N ALA A 124 17.64 7.55 -24.93
CA ALA A 124 18.03 8.23 -23.71
C ALA A 124 19.27 9.08 -23.97
N CYS A 125 19.43 10.15 -23.19
CA CYS A 125 20.68 10.88 -23.09
C CYS A 125 21.07 11.02 -21.63
N GLU A 126 22.34 10.75 -21.35
CA GLU A 126 22.93 10.93 -20.03
C GLU A 126 23.88 12.12 -20.10
N ILE A 127 23.72 13.02 -19.14
CA ILE A 127 24.56 14.20 -18.95
C ILE A 127 25.35 13.93 -17.68
N MET A 128 26.66 13.82 -17.86
CA MET A 128 27.60 13.52 -16.79
C MET A 128 28.62 14.64 -16.72
N ARG A 129 29.24 14.82 -15.56
CA ARG A 129 30.40 15.70 -15.43
C ARG A 129 31.58 15.06 -16.16
N SER A 130 32.33 15.87 -16.89
CA SER A 130 33.63 15.42 -17.42
C SER A 130 34.71 15.78 -16.42
N TRP A 131 35.60 14.83 -16.14
CA TRP A 131 36.77 15.03 -15.30
C TRP A 131 37.91 15.76 -16.03
N VAL A 132 37.80 15.95 -17.35
CA VAL A 132 38.82 16.61 -18.17
C VAL A 132 38.19 17.71 -19.01
N ARG A 133 38.78 18.90 -19.00
CA ARG A 133 38.32 20.03 -19.81
C ARG A 133 39.47 20.86 -20.34
N VAL A 134 39.36 21.30 -21.58
CA VAL A 134 40.29 22.25 -22.21
C VAL A 134 39.62 23.61 -22.41
N ASP A 135 40.33 24.70 -22.12
CA ASP A 135 39.88 26.07 -22.39
C ASP A 135 41.04 26.94 -22.94
N PRO A 136 40.82 27.73 -24.02
CA PRO A 136 39.62 27.76 -24.85
C PRO A 136 39.48 26.50 -25.73
N VAL A 137 38.24 26.18 -26.14
CA VAL A 137 37.94 25.03 -27.03
C VAL A 137 38.14 25.33 -28.52
N ASP A 138 38.28 26.61 -28.88
CA ASP A 138 38.67 27.08 -30.21
C ASP A 138 39.56 28.33 -30.10
N GLY A 139 40.26 28.67 -31.18
CA GLY A 139 41.20 29.78 -31.16
C GLY A 139 41.74 30.14 -32.54
N ARG A 140 42.55 31.19 -32.60
CA ARG A 140 43.24 31.61 -33.82
C ARG A 140 44.64 32.11 -33.48
N VAL A 141 45.64 31.30 -33.79
CA VAL A 141 47.05 31.68 -33.62
C VAL A 141 47.55 32.39 -34.88
N SER A 142 47.90 33.66 -34.76
CA SER A 142 48.50 34.42 -35.87
C SER A 142 49.96 34.00 -36.12
N PRO A 143 50.51 34.13 -37.34
CA PRO A 143 51.89 33.74 -37.64
C PRO A 143 52.90 34.37 -36.68
N GLY A 144 53.79 33.54 -36.11
CA GLY A 144 54.82 33.95 -35.16
C GLY A 144 54.34 34.24 -33.73
N ASN A 145 53.05 34.07 -33.44
CA ASN A 145 52.50 34.19 -32.08
C ASN A 145 52.28 32.81 -31.44
N ARG A 146 51.89 32.83 -30.17
CA ARG A 146 51.49 31.65 -29.40
C ARG A 146 50.15 31.92 -28.71
N GLU A 147 49.41 30.87 -28.45
CA GLU A 147 48.20 30.86 -27.61
C GLU A 147 48.37 29.73 -26.60
N GLU A 148 47.94 29.96 -25.35
CA GLU A 148 48.03 28.98 -24.27
C GLU A 148 46.65 28.33 -24.09
N LEU A 149 46.62 27.00 -24.01
CA LEU A 149 45.45 26.22 -23.66
C LEU A 149 45.59 25.74 -22.21
N THR A 150 44.51 25.82 -21.44
CA THR A 150 44.44 25.32 -20.07
C THR A 150 43.72 23.98 -20.08
N LEU A 151 44.40 22.92 -19.64
CA LEU A 151 43.80 21.61 -19.34
C LEU A 151 43.49 21.54 -17.85
N THR A 152 42.22 21.40 -17.50
CA THR A 152 41.75 21.19 -16.13
C THR A 152 41.39 19.73 -15.95
N LEU A 153 41.96 19.10 -14.92
CA LEU A 153 41.60 17.77 -14.45
C LEU A 153 40.87 17.92 -13.11
N ASP A 154 39.70 17.31 -12.98
CA ASP A 154 38.83 17.38 -11.80
C ASP A 154 38.52 15.97 -11.29
N ALA A 155 39.10 15.64 -10.14
CA ALA A 155 38.98 14.33 -9.50
C ALA A 155 37.95 14.31 -8.36
N ALA A 156 37.24 15.41 -8.09
CA ALA A 156 36.44 15.57 -6.86
C ALA A 156 35.31 14.53 -6.67
N TYR A 157 34.95 13.78 -7.71
CA TYR A 157 33.88 12.77 -7.70
C TYR A 157 34.29 11.50 -8.42
N LEU A 158 35.59 11.29 -8.63
CA LEU A 158 36.09 10.10 -9.29
C LEU A 158 36.39 9.01 -8.27
N ILE A 159 36.06 7.79 -8.64
CA ILE A 159 36.44 6.59 -7.89
C ILE A 159 37.96 6.40 -8.06
N GLU A 160 38.61 5.75 -7.10
CA GLU A 160 40.02 5.41 -7.19
C GLU A 160 40.35 4.67 -8.51
N GLY A 161 41.51 4.98 -9.09
CA GLY A 161 42.00 4.28 -10.27
C GLY A 161 42.58 5.18 -11.37
N ASP A 162 42.86 4.54 -12.51
CA ASP A 162 43.47 5.17 -13.68
C ASP A 162 42.40 5.74 -14.62
N TYR A 163 42.55 7.02 -14.97
CA TYR A 163 41.72 7.75 -15.92
C TYR A 163 42.56 8.19 -17.11
N GLU A 164 42.18 7.74 -18.30
CA GLU A 164 42.86 8.07 -19.55
C GLU A 164 41.91 8.83 -20.50
N ALA A 165 42.44 9.83 -21.21
CA ALA A 165 41.71 10.58 -22.22
C ALA A 165 42.65 11.08 -23.34
N ASP A 166 42.10 11.19 -24.54
CA ASP A 166 42.79 11.77 -25.70
C ASP A 166 42.25 13.18 -25.98
N VAL A 167 43.14 14.17 -25.96
CA VAL A 167 42.82 15.54 -26.38
C VAL A 167 43.21 15.70 -27.85
N HIS A 168 42.22 15.74 -28.72
CA HIS A 168 42.39 16.02 -30.15
C HIS A 168 42.46 17.52 -30.42
N VAL A 169 43.59 17.98 -30.97
CA VAL A 169 43.78 19.35 -31.46
C VAL A 169 43.62 19.36 -32.97
N LEU A 170 42.40 19.64 -33.42
CA LEU A 170 42.06 19.73 -34.84
C LEU A 170 42.50 21.07 -35.42
N SER A 171 43.26 21.04 -36.51
CA SER A 171 43.81 22.23 -37.15
C SER A 171 43.64 22.21 -38.68
N ASN A 172 43.89 23.35 -39.31
CA ASN A 172 43.96 23.46 -40.76
C ASN A 172 45.39 23.33 -41.30
N ASP A 173 46.34 22.84 -40.50
CA ASP A 173 47.66 22.44 -40.96
C ASP A 173 47.53 21.20 -41.88
N PRO A 174 47.91 21.28 -43.17
CA PRO A 174 47.78 20.15 -44.09
C PRO A 174 48.63 18.94 -43.72
N ASP A 175 49.72 19.12 -42.98
CA ASP A 175 50.63 18.03 -42.61
C ASP A 175 50.18 17.36 -41.30
N ASP A 176 49.70 18.14 -40.33
CA ASP A 176 49.21 17.69 -39.01
C ASP A 176 47.79 18.23 -38.68
N PRO A 177 46.74 17.75 -39.38
CA PRO A 177 45.37 18.26 -39.22
C PRO A 177 44.70 17.83 -37.91
N ASP A 178 45.23 16.81 -37.24
CA ASP A 178 44.77 16.31 -35.94
C ASP A 178 45.99 15.86 -35.13
N VAL A 179 46.26 16.57 -34.03
CA VAL A 179 47.31 16.21 -33.08
C VAL A 179 46.65 15.67 -31.82
N VAL A 180 46.97 14.43 -31.46
CA VAL A 180 46.46 13.77 -30.26
C VAL A 180 47.44 13.97 -29.10
N ILE A 181 46.90 14.37 -27.94
CA ILE A 181 47.64 14.47 -26.68
C ILE A 181 47.01 13.49 -25.69
N ASP A 182 47.77 12.46 -25.32
CA ASP A 182 47.38 11.46 -24.33
C ASP A 182 47.44 12.07 -22.92
N VAL A 183 46.35 11.96 -22.16
CA VAL A 183 46.22 12.42 -20.78
C VAL A 183 45.96 11.20 -19.90
N ALA A 184 46.81 11.01 -18.88
CA ALA A 184 46.61 10.00 -17.86
C ALA A 184 46.60 10.65 -16.47
N MET A 185 45.64 10.27 -15.64
CA MET A 185 45.48 10.71 -14.26
C MET A 185 45.24 9.49 -13.38
N PHE A 186 45.97 9.38 -12.27
CA PHE A 186 45.67 8.42 -11.22
C PHE A 186 44.92 9.14 -10.10
N VAL A 187 43.74 8.65 -9.76
CA VAL A 187 42.91 9.14 -8.67
C VAL A 187 43.13 8.25 -7.47
N ASP A 188 43.51 8.87 -6.35
CA ASP A 188 43.48 8.24 -5.03
C ASP A 188 42.10 8.53 -4.43
N GLY A 189 41.37 7.49 -4.08
CA GLY A 189 40.06 7.61 -3.44
C GLY A 189 40.19 7.51 -1.92
N GLU A 190 39.13 7.89 -1.22
CA GLU A 190 39.02 7.68 0.24
C GLU A 190 37.72 6.88 0.49
N PRO A 191 37.76 5.82 1.32
CA PRO A 191 36.54 5.17 1.79
C PRO A 191 35.82 6.10 2.76
N ASP A 192 34.48 6.04 2.79
CA ASP A 192 33.64 6.86 3.67
C ASP A 192 32.41 6.03 4.07
N ILE A 193 32.33 5.62 5.33
CA ILE A 193 31.27 4.77 5.87
C ILE A 193 30.07 5.60 6.29
N ARG A 194 28.88 5.12 5.96
CA ARG A 194 27.63 5.71 6.44
C ARG A 194 26.62 4.65 6.79
N LEU A 195 26.11 4.72 8.02
CA LEU A 195 25.00 3.90 8.45
C LEU A 195 23.67 4.53 8.05
N VAL A 196 22.78 3.69 7.53
CA VAL A 196 21.42 4.05 7.15
C VAL A 196 20.47 3.10 7.87
N TRP A 197 19.45 3.67 8.48
CA TRP A 197 18.43 2.99 9.25
C TRP A 197 17.10 3.07 8.50
N ASP A 198 16.22 2.11 8.74
CA ASP A 198 14.86 2.17 8.21
C ASP A 198 14.15 3.44 8.74
N ASP A 199 13.34 4.08 7.90
CA ASP A 199 12.56 5.27 8.26
C ASP A 199 11.67 5.04 9.51
N ASP A 200 11.24 3.79 9.74
CA ASP A 200 10.46 3.40 10.92
C ASP A 200 11.30 3.42 12.22
N PHE A 201 12.63 3.30 12.11
CA PHE A 201 13.59 3.43 13.23
C PHE A 201 14.09 4.86 13.45
N GLY A 202 14.13 5.68 12.39
CA GLY A 202 14.81 6.98 12.43
C GLY A 202 16.34 6.85 12.55
N TYR A 203 17.04 7.90 12.96
CA TYR A 203 18.46 7.82 13.32
C TYR A 203 18.58 7.67 14.84
N PRO A 204 18.51 6.44 15.39
CA PRO A 204 18.57 6.26 16.83
C PRO A 204 20.00 6.51 17.35
N ASP A 205 20.10 7.14 18.53
CA ASP A 205 21.34 7.15 19.31
C ASP A 205 21.61 5.77 19.97
N ILE A 206 20.54 4.96 20.17
CA ILE A 206 20.55 3.61 20.76
C ILE A 206 19.59 2.72 19.96
N VAL A 207 20.04 1.53 19.54
CA VAL A 207 19.16 0.51 18.96
C VAL A 207 18.49 -0.28 20.07
N ASP A 208 17.22 0.04 20.31
CA ASP A 208 16.39 -0.62 21.32
C ASP A 208 15.38 -1.54 20.63
N TRP A 209 15.42 -2.85 20.93
CA TRP A 209 14.52 -3.84 20.36
C TRP A 209 13.06 -3.66 20.82
N ASN A 210 12.84 -3.08 22.00
CA ASN A 210 11.53 -2.88 22.61
C ASN A 210 10.87 -1.57 22.17
N ASP A 211 11.67 -0.61 21.64
CA ASP A 211 11.17 0.69 21.22
C ASP A 211 10.54 0.66 19.81
N ASN A 212 9.84 1.73 19.42
CA ASN A 212 9.26 1.97 18.09
C ASN A 212 8.29 0.89 17.56
N GLY A 213 7.88 -0.07 18.39
CA GLY A 213 6.91 -1.11 18.04
C GLY A 213 7.46 -2.20 17.11
N ILE A 214 8.78 -2.35 17.02
CA ILE A 214 9.44 -3.36 16.18
C ILE A 214 9.12 -4.76 16.71
N PHE A 215 9.35 -4.95 18.02
CA PHE A 215 8.96 -6.16 18.74
C PHE A 215 8.14 -5.76 19.99
N PRO A 216 6.80 -5.82 19.92
CA PRO A 216 5.96 -5.39 21.04
C PRO A 216 6.08 -6.30 22.27
N ASP A 217 6.47 -7.55 22.07
CA ASP A 217 6.73 -8.52 23.13
C ASP A 217 8.00 -9.30 22.77
N ILE A 218 9.01 -9.25 23.65
CA ILE A 218 10.27 -9.97 23.51
C ILE A 218 10.35 -11.01 24.62
N PHE A 219 10.47 -12.28 24.23
CA PHE A 219 10.48 -13.41 25.15
C PHE A 219 11.82 -14.13 25.13
N ALA A 220 12.21 -14.68 26.27
CA ALA A 220 13.37 -15.56 26.38
C ALA A 220 13.26 -16.78 25.44
N ASP A 221 14.42 -17.34 25.09
CA ASP A 221 14.60 -18.49 24.18
C ASP A 221 14.09 -18.24 22.74
N GLN A 222 14.00 -16.98 22.30
CA GLN A 222 13.66 -16.62 20.91
C GLN A 222 14.66 -15.59 20.36
N PRO A 223 15.11 -15.76 19.10
CA PRO A 223 15.95 -14.77 18.44
C PRO A 223 15.12 -13.65 17.82
N TYR A 224 15.65 -12.42 17.90
CA TYR A 224 15.06 -11.22 17.32
C TYR A 224 16.10 -10.49 16.47
N ASP A 225 15.85 -10.36 15.17
CA ASP A 225 16.80 -9.79 14.21
C ASP A 225 16.47 -8.33 13.88
N ILE A 226 17.51 -7.48 13.81
CA ILE A 226 17.46 -6.13 13.23
C ILE A 226 18.51 -6.05 12.12
N GLU A 227 18.16 -5.41 11.00
CA GLU A 227 19.07 -5.19 9.87
C GLU A 227 19.53 -3.73 9.81
N ILE A 228 20.84 -3.52 9.71
CA ILE A 228 21.51 -2.22 9.58
C ILE A 228 22.05 -2.11 8.16
N THR A 229 21.73 -1.04 7.44
CA THR A 229 22.33 -0.78 6.13
C THR A 229 23.64 -0.04 6.30
N VAL A 230 24.74 -0.65 5.86
CA VAL A 230 26.08 -0.05 5.83
C VAL A 230 26.39 0.37 4.40
N ARG A 231 26.64 1.66 4.19
CA ARG A 231 26.93 2.24 2.88
C ARG A 231 28.36 2.76 2.82
N ASN A 232 29.02 2.57 1.69
CA ASN A 232 30.24 3.29 1.35
C ASN A 232 29.86 4.48 0.45
N ILE A 233 29.90 5.70 0.99
CA ILE A 233 29.65 6.93 0.22
C ILE A 233 30.96 7.53 -0.36
N GLY A 234 32.08 6.87 -0.08
CA GLY A 234 33.42 7.25 -0.52
C GLY A 234 33.71 6.91 -1.97
N THR A 235 34.96 7.16 -2.34
CA THR A 235 35.51 6.94 -3.70
C THR A 235 36.52 5.80 -3.78
N ALA A 236 36.90 5.18 -2.66
CA ALA A 236 37.67 3.94 -2.63
C ALA A 236 36.86 2.80 -2.00
N VAL A 237 37.34 1.56 -2.15
CA VAL A 237 36.78 0.40 -1.45
C VAL A 237 36.87 0.60 0.06
N LEU A 238 35.74 0.42 0.77
CA LEU A 238 35.65 0.44 2.23
C LEU A 238 35.84 -0.98 2.76
N ASN A 239 36.81 -1.14 3.66
CA ASN A 239 37.09 -2.39 4.36
C ASN A 239 36.70 -2.24 5.82
N ILE A 240 35.83 -3.13 6.29
CA ILE A 240 35.46 -3.29 7.70
C ILE A 240 36.09 -4.60 8.17
N ASP A 241 37.15 -4.48 8.96
CA ASP A 241 38.03 -5.59 9.34
C ASP A 241 37.64 -6.23 10.68
N ASP A 242 36.77 -5.58 11.46
CA ASP A 242 36.18 -6.13 12.68
C ASP A 242 34.76 -5.59 12.89
N ILE A 243 33.83 -6.50 13.15
CA ILE A 243 32.46 -6.23 13.58
C ILE A 243 32.18 -7.12 14.77
N SER A 244 31.97 -6.53 15.93
CA SER A 244 31.80 -7.29 17.17
C SER A 244 30.86 -6.61 18.15
N THR A 245 30.30 -7.42 19.04
CA THR A 245 29.51 -7.00 20.19
C THR A 245 30.25 -7.37 21.47
N ASP A 246 30.12 -6.56 22.53
CA ASP A 246 30.74 -6.83 23.82
C ASP A 246 29.90 -7.74 24.74
N ASN A 247 28.68 -8.09 24.31
CA ASN A 247 27.75 -8.96 25.02
C ASN A 247 27.30 -10.12 24.11
N ALA A 248 27.41 -11.35 24.63
CA ALA A 248 27.16 -12.58 23.86
C ALA A 248 25.69 -12.82 23.50
N TYR A 249 24.74 -12.12 24.14
CA TYR A 249 23.31 -12.16 23.80
C TYR A 249 22.99 -11.37 22.53
N PHE A 250 23.89 -10.48 22.10
CA PHE A 250 23.82 -9.78 20.83
C PHE A 250 24.87 -10.38 19.90
N THR A 251 24.46 -10.87 18.73
CA THR A 251 25.36 -11.48 17.75
C THR A 251 25.20 -10.80 16.40
N VAL A 252 26.25 -10.89 15.58
CA VAL A 252 26.26 -10.37 14.22
C VAL A 252 26.39 -11.52 13.23
N ASP A 253 25.76 -11.40 12.06
CA ASP A 253 25.78 -12.45 11.04
C ASP A 253 27.15 -12.57 10.33
N ARG A 254 28.00 -11.56 10.46
CA ARG A 254 29.37 -11.51 9.92
C ARG A 254 30.26 -10.58 10.74
N ASP A 255 31.57 -10.86 10.72
CA ASP A 255 32.61 -10.14 11.46
C ASP A 255 33.44 -9.17 10.59
N THR A 256 33.24 -9.21 9.27
CA THR A 256 34.00 -8.41 8.30
C THR A 256 33.15 -8.11 7.06
N MET A 257 33.42 -6.99 6.38
CA MET A 257 32.73 -6.56 5.17
C MET A 257 33.68 -5.81 4.23
N VAL A 258 33.47 -5.97 2.92
CA VAL A 258 34.14 -5.18 1.89
C VAL A 258 33.07 -4.58 0.99
N ILE A 259 33.04 -3.25 0.88
CA ILE A 259 31.99 -2.53 0.17
C ILE A 259 32.63 -1.65 -0.89
N ASP A 260 32.33 -1.94 -2.15
CA ASP A 260 32.78 -1.12 -3.28
C ASP A 260 32.29 0.34 -3.13
N PRO A 261 33.02 1.33 -3.66
CA PRO A 261 32.61 2.72 -3.59
C PRO A 261 31.18 2.90 -4.14
N ARG A 262 30.37 3.68 -3.42
CA ARG A 262 28.96 3.96 -3.70
C ARG A 262 28.00 2.78 -3.59
N HIS A 263 28.46 1.63 -3.07
CA HIS A 263 27.60 0.49 -2.81
C HIS A 263 27.21 0.43 -1.34
N LYS A 264 26.26 -0.47 -1.04
CA LYS A 264 25.79 -0.78 0.30
C LYS A 264 25.77 -2.27 0.54
N ALA A 265 25.78 -2.65 1.81
CA ALA A 265 25.59 -4.01 2.27
C ALA A 265 24.82 -4.01 3.60
N PHE A 266 24.16 -5.12 3.89
CA PHE A 266 23.31 -5.27 5.07
C PHE A 266 24.04 -6.04 6.17
N LEU A 267 23.98 -5.56 7.41
CA LEU A 267 24.48 -6.23 8.62
C LEU A 267 23.28 -6.63 9.46
N THR A 268 23.15 -7.91 9.82
CA THR A 268 22.08 -8.36 10.72
C THR A 268 22.64 -8.52 12.13
N VAL A 269 22.00 -7.85 13.08
CA VAL A 269 22.25 -7.99 14.51
C VAL A 269 21.10 -8.80 15.10
N THR A 270 21.42 -9.88 15.81
CA THR A 270 20.45 -10.77 16.44
C THR A 270 20.57 -10.65 17.95
N PHE A 271 19.47 -10.38 18.62
CA PHE A 271 19.35 -10.50 20.07
C PHE A 271 18.65 -11.80 20.45
N GLU A 272 19.26 -12.58 21.34
CA GLU A 272 18.69 -13.82 21.89
C GLU A 272 19.18 -14.01 23.32
N ALA A 273 18.26 -14.13 24.28
CA ALA A 273 18.56 -14.39 25.69
C ALA A 273 17.82 -15.62 26.21
N GLU A 274 18.45 -16.37 27.12
CA GLU A 274 17.89 -17.59 27.73
C GLU A 274 17.01 -17.31 28.95
N GLU A 275 17.12 -16.12 29.54
CA GLU A 275 16.41 -15.71 30.77
C GLU A 275 15.82 -14.31 30.59
N ASP A 276 14.73 -14.03 31.30
CA ASP A 276 14.17 -12.69 31.43
C ASP A 276 15.20 -11.71 32.00
N GLY A 277 15.13 -10.45 31.57
CA GLY A 277 16.06 -9.44 32.03
C GLY A 277 16.31 -8.32 31.03
N ASP A 278 17.15 -7.39 31.49
CA ASP A 278 17.55 -6.18 30.80
C ASP A 278 19.01 -6.32 30.34
N TYR A 279 19.25 -6.17 29.04
CA TYR A 279 20.52 -6.44 28.39
C TYR A 279 20.97 -5.24 27.56
N ASP A 280 22.16 -4.74 27.87
CA ASP A 280 22.85 -3.73 27.07
C ASP A 280 24.07 -4.33 26.37
N ALA A 281 24.44 -3.76 25.22
CA ALA A 281 25.69 -4.03 24.54
C ALA A 281 26.17 -2.81 23.75
N THR A 282 27.43 -2.85 23.32
CA THR A 282 27.94 -1.94 22.29
C THR A 282 28.36 -2.78 21.09
N LEU A 283 27.80 -2.45 19.92
CA LEU A 283 28.27 -2.93 18.62
C LEU A 283 29.39 -2.01 18.13
N THR A 284 30.54 -2.58 17.81
CA THR A 284 31.71 -1.86 17.29
C THR A 284 32.02 -2.32 15.86
N LEU A 285 32.16 -1.35 14.94
CA LEU A 285 32.64 -1.56 13.58
C LEU A 285 33.99 -0.84 13.43
N HIS A 286 35.04 -1.57 13.06
CA HIS A 286 36.35 -1.01 12.74
C HIS A 286 36.57 -1.00 11.22
N SER A 287 36.75 0.19 10.65
CA SER A 287 36.90 0.38 9.20
C SER A 287 38.16 1.17 8.83
N ASP A 288 38.50 1.14 7.53
CA ASP A 288 39.59 1.94 6.96
C ASP A 288 39.19 3.36 6.54
N ASP A 289 37.98 3.80 6.90
CA ASP A 289 37.55 5.19 6.81
C ASP A 289 38.51 6.12 7.62
N PRO A 290 39.10 7.15 6.99
CA PRO A 290 40.09 8.02 7.63
C PRO A 290 39.53 8.97 8.70
N ASP A 291 38.25 9.32 8.67
CA ASP A 291 37.60 10.20 9.66
C ASP A 291 36.55 9.51 10.55
N GLU A 292 36.06 8.33 10.14
CA GLU A 292 35.14 7.47 10.91
C GLU A 292 35.64 6.02 11.03
N SER A 293 36.90 5.84 11.46
CA SER A 293 37.55 4.52 11.58
C SER A 293 36.89 3.56 12.57
N ASP A 294 36.19 4.08 13.58
CA ASP A 294 35.52 3.29 14.62
C ASP A 294 34.11 3.84 14.84
N ILE A 295 33.10 3.01 14.58
CA ILE A 295 31.71 3.31 14.90
C ILE A 295 31.27 2.45 16.07
N GLU A 296 30.74 3.09 17.12
CA GLU A 296 30.14 2.43 18.28
C GLU A 296 28.64 2.73 18.30
N ILE A 297 27.83 1.69 18.44
CA ILE A 297 26.37 1.77 18.50
C ILE A 297 25.92 1.08 19.79
N ASP A 298 25.22 1.80 20.64
CA ASP A 298 24.62 1.25 21.85
C ASP A 298 23.39 0.40 21.46
N LEU A 299 23.32 -0.81 22.00
CA LEU A 299 22.25 -1.79 21.82
C LEU A 299 21.55 -2.03 23.16
N HIS A 300 20.23 -2.18 23.12
CA HIS A 300 19.41 -2.44 24.29
C HIS A 300 18.27 -3.42 23.98
N ALA A 301 17.98 -4.32 24.91
CA ALA A 301 16.81 -5.18 24.86
C ALA A 301 16.38 -5.63 26.27
N GLU A 302 15.08 -5.53 26.54
CA GLU A 302 14.41 -6.08 27.71
C GLU A 302 13.57 -7.30 27.30
N THR A 303 13.77 -8.42 27.99
CA THR A 303 13.08 -9.69 27.75
C THR A 303 12.25 -10.11 28.93
N PHE A 304 11.18 -10.83 28.66
CA PHE A 304 10.26 -11.35 29.67
C PHE A 304 10.02 -12.85 29.50
N ASP A 305 9.54 -13.49 30.56
CA ASP A 305 9.04 -14.86 30.46
C ASP A 305 7.76 -14.94 29.60
N PRO A 306 7.67 -15.88 28.63
CA PRO A 306 6.52 -15.97 27.74
C PRO A 306 5.21 -16.31 28.46
N PRO A 307 4.05 -15.84 27.96
CA PRO A 307 2.76 -16.27 28.48
C PRO A 307 2.53 -17.77 28.18
N ILE A 308 2.00 -18.51 29.16
CA ILE A 308 1.71 -19.94 29.02
C ILE A 308 0.19 -20.14 29.01
N ALA A 309 -0.41 -20.21 27.82
CA ALA A 309 -1.87 -20.30 27.69
C ALA A 309 -2.41 -21.73 27.94
N ASP A 310 -3.50 -21.83 28.70
CA ASP A 310 -4.33 -23.03 28.88
C ASP A 310 -5.81 -22.72 28.61
N PHE A 311 -6.52 -23.65 27.97
CA PHE A 311 -7.89 -23.45 27.49
C PHE A 311 -8.79 -24.64 27.88
N GLU A 312 -9.89 -24.36 28.57
CA GLU A 312 -10.83 -25.40 29.01
C GLU A 312 -12.30 -24.97 28.86
N PRO A 313 -13.21 -25.82 28.35
CA PRO A 313 -12.95 -27.12 27.71
C PRO A 313 -12.54 -26.97 26.24
N LEU A 314 -11.65 -27.85 25.77
CA LEU A 314 -11.26 -27.94 24.34
C LEU A 314 -12.38 -28.52 23.43
N ARG A 315 -13.50 -28.97 24.00
CA ARG A 315 -14.63 -29.52 23.24
C ARG A 315 -15.95 -29.32 23.97
N ILE A 316 -16.94 -28.80 23.25
CA ILE A 316 -18.33 -28.69 23.70
C ILE A 316 -19.20 -29.61 22.83
N SER A 317 -20.12 -30.35 23.45
CA SER A 317 -21.09 -31.20 22.75
C SER A 317 -22.44 -31.15 23.48
N LYS A 318 -23.47 -30.64 22.83
CA LYS A 318 -24.81 -30.45 23.41
C LYS A 318 -25.91 -30.89 22.44
N LYS A 319 -27.08 -31.19 23.01
CA LYS A 319 -28.32 -31.41 22.27
C LYS A 319 -29.34 -30.39 22.76
N LEU A 320 -29.78 -29.51 21.88
CA LEU A 320 -30.79 -28.49 22.17
C LEU A 320 -32.11 -28.82 21.46
N ALA A 321 -33.22 -28.37 22.03
CA ALA A 321 -34.51 -28.45 21.37
C ALA A 321 -34.67 -27.24 20.42
N LYS A 322 -35.57 -27.35 19.43
CA LYS A 322 -35.87 -26.22 18.54
C LYS A 322 -36.34 -25.02 19.38
N GLY A 323 -35.75 -23.84 19.15
CA GLY A 323 -36.12 -22.59 19.82
C GLY A 323 -35.54 -22.39 21.23
N THR A 324 -34.61 -23.25 21.68
CA THR A 324 -33.91 -23.08 22.96
C THR A 324 -32.46 -22.70 22.75
N SER A 325 -31.93 -21.78 23.56
CA SER A 325 -30.50 -21.44 23.65
C SER A 325 -29.88 -21.97 24.95
N THR A 326 -28.55 -22.06 24.98
CA THR A 326 -27.75 -22.35 26.18
C THR A 326 -26.47 -21.52 26.12
N GLU A 327 -25.91 -21.20 27.28
CA GLU A 327 -24.60 -20.57 27.42
C GLU A 327 -23.61 -21.61 27.98
N GLU A 328 -22.37 -21.59 27.50
CA GLU A 328 -21.28 -22.40 28.04
C GLU A 328 -20.08 -21.50 28.28
N LEU A 329 -19.39 -21.70 29.40
CA LEU A 329 -18.21 -20.94 29.75
C LEU A 329 -16.96 -21.60 29.13
N LEU A 330 -16.17 -20.79 28.42
CA LEU A 330 -14.79 -21.13 28.05
C LEU A 330 -13.87 -20.43 29.04
N THR A 331 -12.96 -21.18 29.64
CA THR A 331 -11.94 -20.66 30.56
C THR A 331 -10.63 -20.56 29.80
N ILE A 332 -10.03 -19.38 29.81
CA ILE A 332 -8.67 -19.13 29.34
C ILE A 332 -7.85 -18.84 30.60
N ARG A 333 -6.70 -19.50 30.75
CA ARG A 333 -5.75 -19.25 31.84
C ARG A 333 -4.39 -18.91 31.25
N ASN A 334 -3.72 -17.93 31.85
CA ASN A 334 -2.29 -17.71 31.64
C ASN A 334 -1.54 -18.29 32.84
N HIS A 335 -0.74 -19.32 32.61
CA HIS A 335 0.17 -19.94 33.56
C HIS A 335 1.56 -19.31 33.55
N GLY A 336 1.82 -18.35 32.65
CA GLY A 336 3.06 -17.58 32.63
C GLY A 336 3.14 -16.65 33.86
N ASP A 337 4.37 -16.38 34.30
CA ASP A 337 4.61 -15.66 35.56
C ASP A 337 4.64 -14.13 35.38
N GLU A 338 5.04 -13.64 34.20
CA GLU A 338 5.28 -12.20 33.97
C GLU A 338 4.44 -11.61 32.83
N SER A 339 4.52 -12.18 31.61
CA SER A 339 3.91 -11.55 30.45
C SER A 339 2.40 -11.80 30.31
N PRO A 340 1.62 -10.78 29.89
CA PRO A 340 0.20 -10.94 29.65
C PRO A 340 -0.06 -11.80 28.41
N LEU A 341 -1.00 -12.74 28.52
CA LEU A 341 -1.55 -13.42 27.35
C LEU A 341 -2.47 -12.48 26.58
N ARG A 342 -2.06 -12.09 25.37
CA ARG A 342 -2.93 -11.42 24.40
C ARG A 342 -3.64 -12.49 23.57
N TYR A 343 -4.96 -12.41 23.44
CA TYR A 343 -5.74 -13.35 22.65
C TYR A 343 -6.84 -12.63 21.87
N ASP A 344 -7.18 -13.18 20.71
CA ASP A 344 -8.35 -12.82 19.91
C ASP A 344 -9.18 -14.08 19.69
N THR A 345 -10.51 -13.92 19.53
CA THR A 345 -11.41 -15.05 19.27
C THR A 345 -12.11 -14.91 17.92
N GLU A 346 -12.24 -16.02 17.22
CA GLU A 346 -12.99 -16.14 15.96
C GLU A 346 -13.83 -17.43 16.00
N VAL A 347 -14.99 -17.42 15.34
CA VAL A 347 -15.85 -18.61 15.19
C VAL A 347 -16.01 -18.95 13.72
N GLU A 348 -15.54 -20.14 13.36
CA GLU A 348 -15.77 -20.74 12.05
C GLU A 348 -16.87 -21.82 12.17
N ILE A 349 -17.94 -21.71 11.35
CA ILE A 349 -18.98 -22.72 11.27
C ILE A 349 -18.58 -23.77 10.23
N VAL A 350 -18.22 -24.97 10.69
CA VAL A 350 -17.71 -26.04 9.82
C VAL A 350 -18.82 -26.73 8.99
N SER A 351 -20.05 -26.86 9.51
CA SER A 351 -21.19 -27.42 8.77
C SER A 351 -22.52 -26.95 9.35
N GLU A 352 -23.52 -26.78 8.47
CA GLU A 352 -24.87 -26.38 8.83
C GLU A 352 -25.90 -27.06 7.91
N PRO A 353 -26.61 -28.09 8.41
CA PRO A 353 -27.62 -28.79 7.62
C PRO A 353 -28.70 -27.84 7.07
N GLY A 354 -28.94 -27.91 5.75
CA GLY A 354 -29.96 -27.10 5.06
C GLY A 354 -29.46 -25.80 4.44
N ARG A 355 -28.22 -25.39 4.74
CA ARG A 355 -27.52 -24.25 4.10
C ARG A 355 -26.26 -24.67 3.32
N ASP A 356 -25.76 -25.88 3.56
CA ASP A 356 -24.61 -26.46 2.84
C ASP A 356 -25.03 -26.92 1.43
N GLY A 357 -25.10 -25.99 0.48
CA GLY A 357 -25.38 -26.26 -0.95
C GLY A 357 -24.14 -26.54 -1.81
N GLY A 358 -22.94 -26.21 -1.31
CA GLY A 358 -21.62 -26.49 -1.89
C GLY A 358 -20.63 -26.99 -0.83
N GLU A 359 -19.51 -27.58 -1.25
CA GLU A 359 -18.43 -27.98 -0.32
C GLU A 359 -17.90 -26.72 0.39
N ARG A 360 -18.17 -26.58 1.70
CA ARG A 360 -17.52 -25.56 2.52
C ARG A 360 -16.02 -25.83 2.50
N ILE A 361 -15.25 -24.88 1.98
CA ILE A 361 -13.80 -24.87 2.17
C ILE A 361 -13.58 -24.36 3.59
N SER A 362 -13.12 -25.22 4.50
CA SER A 362 -12.69 -24.75 5.82
C SER A 362 -11.50 -23.82 5.63
N ARG A 363 -11.52 -22.63 6.23
CA ARG A 363 -10.36 -21.71 6.24
C ARG A 363 -9.14 -22.35 6.89
N ARG A 364 -9.34 -23.35 7.78
CA ARG A 364 -8.25 -24.10 8.41
C ARG A 364 -8.11 -25.53 7.87
N THR A 365 -7.33 -25.68 6.80
CA THR A 365 -6.52 -26.90 6.66
C THR A 365 -5.11 -26.67 7.18
N GLY A 366 -4.95 -26.77 8.50
CA GLY A 366 -3.71 -27.20 9.14
C GLY A 366 -2.54 -26.20 9.25
N LEU A 367 -2.51 -25.44 10.35
CA LEU A 367 -1.26 -25.08 11.05
C LEU A 367 -0.66 -26.29 11.79
N GLY A 368 -0.77 -27.48 11.20
CA GLY A 368 -0.11 -28.69 11.63
C GLY A 368 1.00 -28.99 10.64
N LEU A 369 2.10 -28.23 10.74
CA LEU A 369 3.36 -28.68 10.17
C LEU A 369 3.65 -30.07 10.76
N PRO A 370 3.95 -31.09 9.93
CA PRO A 370 4.59 -32.29 10.43
C PRO A 370 5.89 -31.88 11.12
N ASP A 371 6.10 -32.46 12.30
CA ASP A 371 7.16 -32.27 13.30
C ASP A 371 8.61 -32.54 12.80
N ASP A 372 8.91 -32.27 11.53
CA ASP A 372 10.23 -32.42 10.92
C ASP A 372 10.31 -31.56 9.64
N SER A 373 10.67 -30.28 9.76
CA SER A 373 11.22 -29.49 8.64
C SER A 373 12.19 -28.41 9.14
N PRO A 374 13.29 -28.13 8.41
CA PRO A 374 14.44 -27.38 8.91
C PRO A 374 14.45 -25.90 8.49
N GLY A 375 14.86 -25.00 9.41
CA GLY A 375 15.38 -23.65 9.11
C GLY A 375 14.34 -22.51 9.09
N PRO A 376 14.77 -21.26 9.39
CA PRO A 376 13.91 -20.24 10.02
C PRO A 376 13.07 -19.46 9.01
N LEU A 377 11.83 -19.19 9.42
CA LEU A 377 10.89 -18.29 8.77
C LEU A 377 11.29 -16.83 9.11
N ARG A 378 11.40 -15.95 8.12
CA ARG A 378 11.58 -14.50 8.33
C ARG A 378 10.21 -13.81 8.40
N TYR A 379 10.01 -12.97 9.41
CA TYR A 379 8.77 -12.22 9.64
C TYR A 379 8.94 -10.80 9.06
N ASN A 380 8.09 -10.38 8.13
CA ASN A 380 8.10 -9.02 7.58
C ASN A 380 7.10 -8.14 8.35
N ASN A 381 7.62 -7.18 9.12
CA ASN A 381 6.83 -6.27 9.96
C ASN A 381 5.97 -5.26 9.17
N ARG A 382 6.28 -4.99 7.90
CA ARG A 382 5.62 -3.94 7.11
C ARG A 382 4.28 -4.39 6.53
N GLU A 383 4.14 -5.67 6.25
CA GLU A 383 2.98 -6.25 5.55
C GLU A 383 2.25 -7.35 6.35
N ARG A 384 2.81 -7.79 7.48
CA ARG A 384 2.35 -8.99 8.22
C ARG A 384 2.24 -10.23 7.31
N THR A 385 3.17 -10.40 6.37
CA THR A 385 3.25 -11.54 5.45
C THR A 385 4.60 -12.25 5.58
N PHE A 386 4.63 -13.53 5.21
CA PHE A 386 5.87 -14.32 5.08
C PHE A 386 6.22 -14.39 3.58
N GLU A 387 7.33 -13.79 3.15
CA GLU A 387 7.78 -13.88 1.76
C GLU A 387 8.88 -14.94 1.58
N VAL A 388 8.67 -15.85 0.63
CA VAL A 388 9.74 -16.65 0.02
C VAL A 388 9.64 -16.46 -1.49
N PRO A 389 10.69 -16.01 -2.18
CA PRO A 389 10.70 -15.88 -3.63
C PRO A 389 10.36 -17.20 -4.33
N ASP A 390 9.45 -17.19 -5.30
CA ASP A 390 8.93 -18.36 -6.03
C ASP A 390 10.03 -19.26 -6.64
N ASP A 391 11.17 -18.66 -6.99
CA ASP A 391 12.34 -19.32 -7.55
C ASP A 391 13.12 -20.18 -6.53
N ALA A 392 13.10 -19.80 -5.24
CA ALA A 392 13.75 -20.54 -4.17
C ALA A 392 13.03 -21.88 -3.87
N LEU A 393 11.70 -21.90 -3.95
CA LEU A 393 10.90 -23.09 -3.65
C LEU A 393 10.94 -24.13 -4.78
N GLN A 394 10.94 -23.68 -6.03
CA GLN A 394 11.17 -24.55 -7.19
C GLN A 394 12.59 -25.14 -7.18
N ALA A 395 13.59 -24.37 -6.73
CA ALA A 395 14.95 -24.86 -6.52
C ALA A 395 15.02 -25.90 -5.39
N ALA A 396 14.27 -25.72 -4.31
CA ALA A 396 14.18 -26.69 -3.19
C ALA A 396 13.54 -28.03 -3.61
N VAL A 397 12.50 -28.01 -4.45
CA VAL A 397 11.91 -29.24 -5.02
C VAL A 397 12.90 -29.95 -5.95
N LYS A 398 13.62 -29.19 -6.78
CA LYS A 398 14.63 -29.72 -7.70
C LYS A 398 15.85 -30.32 -6.96
N ASN A 399 16.18 -29.77 -5.80
CA ASN A 399 17.27 -30.24 -4.93
C ASN A 399 16.82 -31.29 -3.89
N GLY A 400 15.53 -31.64 -3.84
CA GLY A 400 14.97 -32.68 -2.99
C GLY A 400 14.79 -32.29 -1.51
N THR A 401 14.89 -31.00 -1.19
CA THR A 401 14.67 -30.47 0.17
C THR A 401 13.21 -30.08 0.43
N ALA A 402 12.38 -30.01 -0.61
CA ALA A 402 10.92 -29.85 -0.54
C ALA A 402 10.21 -30.84 -1.47
N THR A 403 8.98 -31.21 -1.15
CA THR A 403 8.14 -32.12 -1.95
C THR A 403 7.19 -31.36 -2.88
N GLU A 404 6.80 -31.97 -4.01
CA GLU A 404 5.78 -31.40 -4.92
C GLU A 404 4.46 -31.07 -4.19
N ARG A 405 4.14 -31.81 -3.12
CA ARG A 405 2.96 -31.56 -2.28
C ARG A 405 3.09 -30.27 -1.45
N GLN A 406 4.29 -29.92 -1.01
CA GLN A 406 4.57 -28.66 -0.31
C GLN A 406 4.53 -27.47 -1.28
N LEU A 407 5.02 -27.65 -2.51
CA LEU A 407 4.90 -26.65 -3.57
C LEU A 407 3.43 -26.37 -3.92
N SER A 408 2.61 -27.41 -4.12
CA SER A 408 1.18 -27.22 -4.41
C SER A 408 0.38 -26.63 -3.24
N ALA A 409 0.80 -26.83 -1.99
CA ALA A 409 0.20 -26.19 -0.82
C ALA A 409 0.57 -24.71 -0.73
N TRP A 410 1.81 -24.36 -1.10
CA TRP A 410 2.30 -22.98 -1.17
C TRP A 410 1.68 -22.19 -2.32
N GLU A 411 1.60 -22.76 -3.52
CA GLU A 411 0.92 -22.14 -4.67
C GLU A 411 -0.57 -21.89 -4.36
N ALA A 412 -1.22 -22.79 -3.59
CA ALA A 412 -2.57 -22.58 -3.10
C ALA A 412 -2.66 -21.43 -2.08
N TYR A 413 -1.65 -21.27 -1.22
CA TYR A 413 -1.54 -20.16 -0.26
C TYR A 413 -1.28 -18.81 -0.94
N LEU A 414 -0.41 -18.74 -1.95
CA LEU A 414 -0.18 -17.53 -2.75
C LEU A 414 -1.41 -17.14 -3.57
N THR A 415 -2.13 -18.12 -4.14
CA THR A 415 -3.41 -17.90 -4.80
C THR A 415 -4.49 -17.41 -3.81
N GLU A 416 -4.38 -17.75 -2.53
CA GLU A 416 -5.21 -17.22 -1.46
C GLU A 416 -4.82 -15.78 -1.10
N LEU A 417 -3.53 -15.46 -0.99
CA LEU A 417 -3.00 -14.11 -0.74
C LEU A 417 -3.34 -13.12 -1.87
N GLU A 418 -3.22 -13.51 -3.14
CA GLU A 418 -3.62 -12.69 -4.29
C GLU A 418 -5.15 -12.43 -4.32
N ARG A 419 -5.97 -13.26 -3.63
CA ARG A 419 -7.40 -12.98 -3.45
C ARG A 419 -7.69 -11.93 -2.37
N TYR A 420 -6.74 -11.66 -1.48
CA TYR A 420 -6.89 -10.66 -0.42
C TYR A 420 -6.49 -9.23 -0.85
N ASP A 421 -5.68 -9.08 -1.90
CA ASP A 421 -5.06 -7.79 -2.26
C ASP A 421 -5.87 -6.90 -3.24
N VAL A 422 -7.19 -7.09 -3.33
CA VAL A 422 -8.04 -6.22 -4.16
C VAL A 422 -9.40 -5.91 -3.52
N MET A 423 -9.44 -5.44 -2.26
CA MET A 423 -10.67 -4.82 -1.71
C MET A 423 -10.41 -3.66 -0.75
N PRO A 424 -11.18 -2.55 -0.82
CA PRO A 424 -11.12 -1.46 0.15
C PRO A 424 -11.55 -1.93 1.55
N ARG A 425 -11.10 -1.22 2.60
CA ARG A 425 -11.14 -1.56 4.04
C ARG A 425 -12.45 -2.24 4.51
N ARG A 426 -12.52 -3.55 4.29
CA ARG A 426 -13.55 -4.50 4.75
C ARG A 426 -13.41 -4.71 6.25
N ASP A 427 -14.52 -4.77 7.00
CA ASP A 427 -14.48 -5.44 8.30
C ASP A 427 -14.34 -6.94 8.04
N ILE A 428 -13.11 -7.44 8.08
CA ILE A 428 -12.76 -8.86 7.82
C ILE A 428 -13.44 -9.83 8.79
N ARG A 429 -14.13 -9.34 9.82
CA ARG A 429 -14.83 -10.12 10.83
C ARG A 429 -16.34 -9.97 10.64
N GLY A 430 -16.94 -10.70 9.70
CA GLY A 430 -18.39 -10.96 9.67
C GLY A 430 -18.92 -11.71 10.91
N GLY A 431 -18.38 -11.45 12.09
CA GLY A 431 -18.69 -12.05 13.38
C GLY A 431 -20.03 -11.57 13.94
N PHE A 432 -20.32 -11.98 15.17
CA PHE A 432 -21.61 -11.75 15.82
C PHE A 432 -21.76 -10.31 16.29
N ASP A 433 -22.96 -9.77 16.16
CA ASP A 433 -23.42 -8.66 17.00
C ASP A 433 -23.91 -9.18 18.38
N GLU A 434 -24.35 -8.29 19.26
CA GLU A 434 -24.85 -8.62 20.61
C GLU A 434 -26.21 -9.35 20.57
N TYR A 435 -26.88 -9.46 19.43
CA TYR A 435 -28.10 -10.26 19.26
C TYR A 435 -27.81 -11.64 18.66
N GLY A 436 -26.73 -11.77 17.90
CA GLY A 436 -26.28 -12.97 17.21
C GLY A 436 -26.52 -12.99 15.69
N TYR A 437 -26.79 -11.85 15.05
CA TYR A 437 -26.68 -11.76 13.59
C TYR A 437 -25.22 -11.91 13.17
N VAL A 438 -25.03 -12.45 11.96
CA VAL A 438 -23.76 -12.45 11.22
C VAL A 438 -24.02 -12.06 9.78
N TRP A 439 -23.05 -11.43 9.13
CA TRP A 439 -23.10 -11.16 7.69
C TRP A 439 -22.08 -12.01 6.93
N ARG A 440 -22.42 -12.36 5.68
CA ARG A 440 -21.65 -13.23 4.77
C ARG A 440 -21.74 -12.66 3.37
N ASP A 441 -20.74 -12.90 2.52
CA ASP A 441 -20.74 -12.51 1.11
C ASP A 441 -20.72 -13.73 0.17
N GLU A 442 -20.71 -13.48 -1.15
CA GLU A 442 -20.63 -14.53 -2.16
C GLU A 442 -19.26 -15.23 -2.24
N GLN A 443 -18.19 -14.63 -1.69
CA GLN A 443 -16.84 -15.21 -1.74
C GLN A 443 -16.73 -16.43 -0.82
N GLU A 444 -17.57 -16.48 0.21
CA GLU A 444 -17.71 -17.64 1.08
C GLU A 444 -18.57 -18.77 0.45
N GLY A 445 -19.14 -18.56 -0.75
CA GLY A 445 -19.94 -19.55 -1.47
C GLY A 445 -21.28 -19.89 -0.79
N LEU A 446 -21.73 -19.02 0.14
CA LEU A 446 -22.91 -19.22 0.98
C LEU A 446 -24.06 -18.26 0.65
N VAL A 447 -23.81 -17.21 -0.12
CA VAL A 447 -24.80 -16.21 -0.54
C VAL A 447 -24.71 -16.05 -2.05
N ASP A 448 -25.72 -16.51 -2.78
CA ASP A 448 -25.77 -16.34 -4.24
C ASP A 448 -26.28 -14.95 -4.60
N TYR A 449 -25.70 -14.31 -5.61
CA TYR A 449 -26.30 -13.11 -6.22
C TYR A 449 -27.45 -13.52 -7.16
N GLU A 450 -28.66 -13.04 -6.89
CA GLU A 450 -29.85 -13.36 -7.70
C GLU A 450 -30.80 -12.14 -7.77
N TRP A 451 -30.63 -11.30 -8.78
CA TRP A 451 -31.44 -10.08 -8.92
C TRP A 451 -32.93 -10.38 -9.11
N ILE A 452 -33.77 -9.89 -8.18
CA ILE A 452 -35.22 -9.96 -8.28
C ILE A 452 -35.72 -8.66 -8.95
N ASP A 453 -36.11 -8.75 -10.22
CA ASP A 453 -36.70 -7.59 -10.92
C ASP A 453 -38.16 -7.37 -10.49
N ILE A 454 -38.36 -6.40 -9.60
CA ILE A 454 -39.69 -5.99 -9.12
C ILE A 454 -40.29 -4.81 -9.89
N THR A 455 -39.63 -4.29 -10.93
CA THR A 455 -40.12 -3.09 -11.64
C THR A 455 -41.46 -3.32 -12.36
N GLY A 456 -41.73 -4.57 -12.74
CA GLY A 456 -42.98 -4.99 -13.39
C GLY A 456 -44.04 -5.59 -12.47
N ILE A 457 -43.68 -5.99 -11.24
CA ILE A 457 -44.57 -6.70 -10.29
C ILE A 457 -44.80 -5.96 -8.97
N GLY A 458 -43.88 -5.08 -8.59
CA GLY A 458 -43.91 -4.28 -7.38
C GLY A 458 -44.68 -2.97 -7.53
N THR A 459 -44.90 -2.31 -6.40
CA THR A 459 -45.46 -0.96 -6.34
C THR A 459 -44.33 0.06 -6.46
N ARG A 460 -44.32 0.83 -7.55
CA ARG A 460 -43.48 2.03 -7.65
C ARG A 460 -43.92 3.09 -6.63
N LEU A 461 -43.03 3.50 -5.74
CA LEU A 461 -43.27 4.58 -4.80
C LEU A 461 -43.29 5.91 -5.59
N ARG A 462 -44.30 6.75 -5.34
CA ARG A 462 -44.55 7.97 -6.14
C ARG A 462 -44.28 9.23 -5.34
N ASN A 463 -43.90 10.30 -6.05
CA ASN A 463 -43.54 11.59 -5.48
C ASN A 463 -42.39 11.47 -4.45
N VAL A 464 -41.45 10.56 -4.73
CA VAL A 464 -40.20 10.46 -4.00
C VAL A 464 -39.31 11.62 -4.45
N THR A 465 -38.71 12.30 -3.49
CA THR A 465 -37.75 13.40 -3.72
C THR A 465 -36.51 13.17 -2.89
N ASP A 466 -35.52 14.07 -3.02
CA ASP A 466 -34.49 14.29 -2.00
C ASP A 466 -35.08 14.27 -0.57
N ASP A 467 -34.35 13.66 0.35
CA ASP A 467 -34.69 13.49 1.78
C ASP A 467 -36.15 13.07 2.04
N TRP A 468 -36.55 11.94 1.46
CA TRP A 468 -37.92 11.44 1.53
C TRP A 468 -38.06 10.16 2.37
N ASN A 469 -39.25 9.94 2.95
CA ASN A 469 -39.62 8.73 3.69
C ASN A 469 -41.05 8.30 3.32
N SER A 470 -41.26 6.99 3.12
CA SER A 470 -42.54 6.45 2.65
C SER A 470 -43.69 6.50 3.65
N GLY A 471 -43.40 6.69 4.93
CA GLY A 471 -44.31 6.24 5.98
C GLY A 471 -44.36 4.71 6.04
N ALA A 472 -45.20 4.17 6.92
CA ALA A 472 -45.31 2.72 7.11
C ALA A 472 -45.94 2.02 5.88
N LEU A 473 -45.19 1.09 5.29
CA LEU A 473 -45.61 0.15 4.26
C LEU A 473 -45.85 -1.20 4.92
N ASP A 474 -47.03 -1.77 4.69
CA ASP A 474 -47.42 -3.09 5.21
C ASP A 474 -46.72 -4.20 4.43
N MET A 475 -46.02 -5.09 5.14
CA MET A 475 -45.38 -6.27 4.55
C MET A 475 -46.39 -7.42 4.37
N GLY A 476 -47.46 -7.45 5.15
CA GLY A 476 -48.45 -8.55 5.12
C GLY A 476 -48.02 -9.84 5.83
N TRP A 477 -46.81 -9.88 6.40
CA TRP A 477 -46.26 -10.96 7.22
C TRP A 477 -45.39 -10.38 8.35
N THR A 478 -44.97 -11.22 9.30
CA THR A 478 -44.20 -10.80 10.48
C THR A 478 -42.73 -11.15 10.31
N PHE A 479 -41.86 -10.16 10.47
CA PHE A 479 -40.40 -10.31 10.48
C PHE A 479 -39.87 -10.02 11.89
N ASN A 480 -39.02 -10.89 12.44
CA ASN A 480 -38.37 -10.62 13.72
C ASN A 480 -37.03 -9.93 13.50
N PHE A 481 -36.86 -8.74 14.08
CA PHE A 481 -35.63 -7.97 13.99
C PHE A 481 -35.19 -7.54 15.39
N TYR A 482 -33.99 -7.95 15.81
CA TYR A 482 -33.49 -7.77 17.20
C TYR A 482 -34.48 -8.21 18.29
N GLY A 483 -35.21 -9.30 18.05
CA GLY A 483 -36.14 -9.89 19.00
C GLY A 483 -37.51 -9.24 19.03
N GLN A 484 -37.76 -8.24 18.19
CA GLN A 484 -39.04 -7.55 18.06
C GLN A 484 -39.75 -7.93 16.76
N ASP A 485 -41.06 -8.17 16.84
CA ASP A 485 -41.88 -8.54 15.70
C ASP A 485 -42.40 -7.30 14.96
N PHE A 486 -42.12 -7.19 13.67
CA PHE A 486 -42.56 -6.10 12.81
C PHE A 486 -43.39 -6.61 11.63
N ASN A 487 -44.48 -5.89 11.33
CA ASN A 487 -45.36 -6.18 10.17
C ASN A 487 -45.31 -5.09 9.10
N SER A 488 -44.57 -4.01 9.36
CA SER A 488 -44.45 -2.87 8.46
C SER A 488 -43.06 -2.25 8.56
N LEU A 489 -42.61 -1.62 7.49
CA LEU A 489 -41.35 -0.90 7.41
C LEU A 489 -41.54 0.46 6.73
N ARG A 490 -40.52 1.31 6.80
CA ARG A 490 -40.48 2.63 6.18
C ARG A 490 -39.25 2.70 5.29
N VAL A 491 -39.40 3.16 4.06
CA VAL A 491 -38.34 3.27 3.06
C VAL A 491 -37.90 4.72 2.95
N CYS A 492 -36.60 4.99 3.03
CA CYS A 492 -36.02 6.31 2.81
C CYS A 492 -35.43 6.45 1.40
N SER A 493 -35.46 7.65 0.82
CA SER A 493 -34.73 7.92 -0.44
C SER A 493 -33.26 7.55 -0.34
N ASN A 494 -32.65 7.83 0.81
CA ASN A 494 -31.22 7.70 1.11
C ASN A 494 -30.75 6.26 1.38
N GLY A 495 -31.37 5.27 0.74
CA GLY A 495 -30.83 3.89 0.66
C GLY A 495 -30.92 3.02 1.91
N PHE A 496 -31.82 3.36 2.84
CA PHE A 496 -32.11 2.55 4.02
C PHE A 496 -33.60 2.33 4.25
N ILE A 497 -33.93 1.31 5.03
CA ILE A 497 -35.25 1.13 5.65
C ILE A 497 -35.16 1.20 7.17
N SER A 498 -36.26 1.54 7.82
CA SER A 498 -36.43 1.39 9.26
C SER A 498 -37.80 0.81 9.60
N PHE A 499 -37.86 -0.02 10.63
CA PHE A 499 -39.13 -0.56 11.13
C PHE A 499 -39.90 0.43 12.02
N THR A 500 -39.24 1.48 12.52
CA THR A 500 -39.86 2.44 13.46
C THR A 500 -39.64 3.91 13.10
N SER A 501 -38.49 4.28 12.53
CA SER A 501 -38.03 5.67 12.37
C SER A 501 -38.64 6.39 11.16
N ASP A 502 -39.01 7.66 11.39
CA ASP A 502 -39.42 8.62 10.37
C ASP A 502 -38.23 9.42 9.79
N SER A 503 -36.99 9.07 10.16
CA SER A 503 -35.78 9.76 9.71
C SER A 503 -35.65 9.79 8.19
N ARG A 504 -35.01 10.85 7.73
CA ARG A 504 -34.70 11.17 6.33
C ARG A 504 -33.23 11.57 6.19
N SER A 505 -32.39 11.21 7.16
CA SER A 505 -31.01 11.70 7.21
C SER A 505 -30.26 11.27 5.94
N TYR A 506 -29.66 12.23 5.25
CA TYR A 506 -28.69 11.99 4.17
C TYR A 506 -27.28 11.71 4.70
N GLN A 507 -27.03 11.94 6.00
CA GLN A 507 -25.71 11.82 6.60
C GLN A 507 -25.55 10.44 7.26
N PRO A 508 -24.74 9.53 6.69
CA PRO A 508 -24.50 8.23 7.26
C PRO A 508 -23.52 8.27 8.43
N PHE A 509 -23.81 7.45 9.43
CA PHE A 509 -22.97 7.20 10.61
C PHE A 509 -22.47 5.75 10.62
N PRO A 510 -21.33 5.48 11.27
CA PRO A 510 -20.84 4.12 11.45
C PRO A 510 -21.83 3.31 12.31
N LEU A 511 -22.36 2.19 11.80
CA LEU A 511 -23.31 1.33 12.53
C LEU A 511 -22.57 0.35 13.46
N PRO A 512 -23.11 -0.04 14.64
CA PRO A 512 -24.21 0.62 15.32
C PRO A 512 -23.84 2.03 15.78
N ASN A 513 -24.84 2.91 15.85
CA ASN A 513 -24.72 4.30 16.31
C ASN A 513 -25.94 4.72 17.13
N ASP A 514 -25.72 5.47 18.22
CA ASP A 514 -26.76 5.97 19.12
C ASP A 514 -27.59 7.15 18.56
N ALA A 515 -27.40 7.51 17.28
CA ALA A 515 -28.23 8.45 16.55
C ALA A 515 -29.24 7.75 15.63
N GLU A 516 -30.44 8.33 15.49
CA GLU A 516 -31.43 7.87 14.51
C GLU A 516 -30.83 7.85 13.08
N PRO A 517 -31.17 6.84 12.25
CA PRO A 517 -32.35 5.97 12.35
C PRO A 517 -32.16 4.65 13.15
N PHE A 518 -33.07 4.35 14.08
CA PHE A 518 -33.11 3.08 14.82
C PHE A 518 -33.93 1.99 14.11
N ASN A 519 -33.81 0.73 14.55
CA ASN A 519 -34.38 -0.46 13.91
C ASN A 519 -34.17 -0.44 12.39
N MET A 520 -32.91 -0.28 11.98
CA MET A 520 -32.54 0.13 10.64
C MET A 520 -31.80 -0.98 9.89
N ILE A 521 -32.08 -1.08 8.59
CA ILE A 521 -31.28 -1.85 7.63
C ILE A 521 -30.79 -0.86 6.57
N ALA A 522 -29.49 -0.64 6.53
CA ALA A 522 -28.80 0.21 5.56
C ALA A 522 -28.23 -0.66 4.44
N ALA A 523 -28.82 -0.58 3.24
CA ALA A 523 -28.25 -1.24 2.06
C ALA A 523 -27.17 -0.40 1.40
N GLN A 524 -27.40 0.91 1.33
CA GLN A 524 -26.47 1.89 0.79
C GLN A 524 -26.85 3.26 1.37
N TRP A 525 -26.64 3.45 2.67
CA TRP A 525 -27.03 4.72 3.30
C TRP A 525 -26.11 5.83 2.84
N VAL A 526 -26.60 6.67 1.93
CA VAL A 526 -25.91 7.78 1.28
C VAL A 526 -26.93 8.82 0.81
N ASP A 527 -26.47 10.02 0.51
CA ASP A 527 -27.27 11.14 0.02
C ASP A 527 -27.78 10.89 -1.42
N LEU A 528 -29.03 10.43 -1.56
CA LEU A 528 -29.66 10.05 -2.84
C LEU A 528 -30.83 10.97 -3.18
N ASP A 529 -30.91 11.38 -4.45
CA ASP A 529 -32.00 12.21 -4.96
C ASP A 529 -32.76 11.53 -6.11
N PRO A 530 -33.82 10.75 -5.78
CA PRO A 530 -34.72 10.16 -6.77
C PRO A 530 -35.52 11.19 -7.60
N SER A 531 -35.48 12.49 -7.25
CA SER A 531 -36.14 13.52 -8.08
C SER A 531 -35.34 13.89 -9.32
N ASP A 532 -34.03 13.66 -9.30
CA ASP A 532 -33.14 13.88 -10.44
C ASP A 532 -33.21 12.70 -11.41
N ASN A 533 -33.10 11.45 -10.91
CA ASN A 533 -33.27 10.24 -11.72
C ASN A 533 -33.57 9.00 -10.85
N GLY A 534 -34.10 7.95 -11.50
CA GLY A 534 -34.31 6.64 -10.88
C GLY A 534 -35.65 6.51 -10.13
N ASP A 535 -35.89 5.33 -9.58
CA ASP A 535 -37.14 4.99 -8.93
C ASP A 535 -36.96 3.99 -7.79
N ILE A 536 -37.84 4.08 -6.78
CA ILE A 536 -37.90 3.13 -5.67
C ILE A 536 -39.15 2.26 -5.79
N TYR A 537 -38.97 0.95 -5.64
CA TYR A 537 -40.03 -0.06 -5.75
C TYR A 537 -40.15 -0.85 -4.45
N PHE A 538 -41.39 -1.21 -4.10
CA PHE A 538 -41.72 -2.06 -2.96
C PHE A 538 -42.60 -3.22 -3.41
N PHE A 539 -42.20 -4.45 -3.10
CA PHE A 539 -42.94 -5.67 -3.39
C PHE A 539 -43.00 -6.56 -2.15
N THR A 540 -44.13 -7.23 -1.94
CA THR A 540 -44.27 -8.24 -0.89
C THR A 540 -45.13 -9.41 -1.36
N ASP A 541 -44.75 -10.62 -0.95
CA ASP A 541 -45.50 -11.86 -1.09
C ASP A 541 -45.60 -12.53 0.29
N ALA A 542 -46.73 -12.29 0.97
CA ALA A 542 -46.96 -12.80 2.32
C ALA A 542 -47.07 -14.33 2.38
N ASP A 543 -47.47 -15.00 1.29
CA ASP A 543 -47.55 -16.46 1.25
C ASP A 543 -46.16 -17.12 1.20
N GLN A 544 -45.16 -16.38 0.72
CA GLN A 544 -43.74 -16.78 0.69
C GLN A 544 -42.89 -16.11 1.77
N GLU A 545 -43.51 -15.32 2.67
CA GLU A 545 -42.81 -14.51 3.67
C GLU A 545 -41.65 -13.71 3.04
N LEU A 546 -41.91 -13.02 1.92
CA LEU A 546 -40.90 -12.32 1.14
C LEU A 546 -41.25 -10.84 0.98
N THR A 547 -40.32 -9.94 1.26
CA THR A 547 -40.42 -8.51 0.94
C THR A 547 -39.15 -8.03 0.25
N VAL A 548 -39.32 -7.28 -0.84
CA VAL A 548 -38.23 -6.76 -1.67
C VAL A 548 -38.39 -5.24 -1.86
N ILE A 549 -37.33 -4.50 -1.59
CA ILE A 549 -37.26 -3.05 -1.80
C ILE A 549 -36.08 -2.75 -2.71
N SER A 550 -36.34 -2.13 -3.87
CA SER A 550 -35.29 -1.84 -4.86
C SER A 550 -35.20 -0.34 -5.14
N TRP A 551 -33.99 0.19 -5.08
CA TRP A 551 -33.61 1.48 -5.67
C TRP A 551 -33.03 1.15 -7.05
N VAL A 552 -33.58 1.73 -8.10
CA VAL A 552 -33.21 1.42 -9.48
C VAL A 552 -32.80 2.70 -10.19
N ASP A 553 -31.54 2.77 -10.62
CA ASP A 553 -30.96 3.91 -11.36
C ASP A 553 -31.05 5.24 -10.59
N VAL A 554 -31.02 5.20 -9.24
CA VAL A 554 -31.19 6.38 -8.37
C VAL A 554 -29.88 7.14 -8.26
N GLU A 555 -29.91 8.44 -8.52
CA GLU A 555 -28.72 9.30 -8.56
C GLU A 555 -28.33 9.82 -7.17
N LEU A 556 -27.03 10.00 -6.91
CA LEU A 556 -26.56 10.77 -5.76
C LEU A 556 -27.08 12.22 -5.85
N TYR A 557 -27.30 12.88 -4.71
CA TYR A 557 -27.62 14.31 -4.69
C TYR A 557 -26.53 15.11 -5.42
N ARG A 558 -26.92 15.88 -6.44
CA ARG A 558 -26.01 16.59 -7.38
C ARG A 558 -25.00 15.68 -8.10
N GLY A 559 -25.39 14.44 -8.32
CA GLY A 559 -24.65 13.45 -9.09
C GLY A 559 -24.67 13.68 -10.60
N ASP A 560 -24.22 12.67 -11.32
CA ASP A 560 -24.44 12.55 -12.77
C ASP A 560 -24.76 11.09 -13.15
N ALA A 561 -24.84 10.80 -14.45
CA ALA A 561 -25.14 9.45 -14.93
C ALA A 561 -24.14 8.37 -14.45
N ASN A 562 -22.94 8.76 -14.02
CA ASN A 562 -21.91 7.88 -13.48
C ASN A 562 -21.95 7.79 -11.95
N THR A 563 -22.98 8.31 -11.26
CA THR A 563 -23.14 8.15 -9.81
C THR A 563 -24.39 7.36 -9.42
N ARG A 564 -25.10 6.82 -10.41
CA ARG A 564 -26.37 6.13 -10.22
C ARG A 564 -26.19 4.79 -9.53
N GLN A 565 -27.16 4.47 -8.68
CA GLN A 565 -27.11 3.33 -7.79
C GLN A 565 -28.31 2.40 -8.03
N THR A 566 -28.04 1.10 -8.11
CA THR A 566 -29.05 0.05 -8.27
C THR A 566 -28.82 -1.08 -7.28
N PHE A 567 -29.63 -1.12 -6.23
CA PHE A 567 -29.50 -2.08 -5.15
C PHE A 567 -30.85 -2.44 -4.54
N GLN A 568 -30.90 -3.52 -3.76
CA GLN A 568 -32.12 -3.93 -3.08
C GLN A 568 -31.87 -4.56 -1.71
N ILE A 569 -32.90 -4.43 -0.86
CA ILE A 569 -33.05 -5.15 0.40
C ILE A 569 -34.10 -6.23 0.19
N ILE A 570 -33.78 -7.45 0.58
CA ILE A 570 -34.67 -8.61 0.58
C ILE A 570 -34.81 -9.09 2.01
N LEU A 571 -36.03 -9.15 2.49
CA LEU A 571 -36.41 -9.80 3.75
C LEU A 571 -37.13 -11.08 3.40
N SER A 572 -36.72 -12.20 4.00
CA SER A 572 -37.40 -13.49 3.82
C SER A 572 -37.68 -14.18 5.16
N GLY A 573 -38.50 -15.23 5.14
CA GLY A 573 -38.76 -16.09 6.29
C GLY A 573 -37.47 -16.60 6.97
N ASP A 574 -37.60 -17.03 8.21
CA ASP A 574 -36.49 -17.33 9.14
C ASP A 574 -35.57 -16.10 9.44
N ASP A 575 -36.15 -14.89 9.43
CA ASP A 575 -35.51 -13.63 9.81
C ASP A 575 -34.24 -13.29 9.00
N GLN A 576 -34.22 -13.69 7.73
CA GLN A 576 -33.08 -13.50 6.84
C GLN A 576 -33.16 -12.15 6.12
N ILE A 577 -32.00 -11.50 6.02
CA ILE A 577 -31.84 -10.24 5.29
C ILE A 577 -30.80 -10.49 4.20
N LYS A 578 -31.08 -10.05 2.98
CA LYS A 578 -30.11 -10.06 1.88
C LYS A 578 -30.04 -8.68 1.25
N LEU A 579 -28.82 -8.19 1.08
CA LEU A 579 -28.48 -6.97 0.37
C LEU A 579 -27.82 -7.36 -0.94
N GLN A 580 -28.21 -6.79 -2.06
CA GLN A 580 -27.57 -7.09 -3.36
C GLN A 580 -27.56 -5.90 -4.31
N TYR A 581 -26.55 -5.86 -5.18
CA TYR A 581 -26.18 -4.67 -5.95
C TYR A 581 -26.01 -5.04 -7.43
N ALA A 582 -26.70 -4.34 -8.34
CA ALA A 582 -26.71 -4.67 -9.78
C ALA A 582 -25.68 -3.91 -10.61
N ASP A 583 -25.24 -2.74 -10.16
CA ASP A 583 -24.23 -1.90 -10.78
C ASP A 583 -23.04 -1.68 -9.82
N ASP A 584 -21.93 -1.17 -10.35
CA ASP A 584 -20.68 -0.89 -9.60
C ASP A 584 -20.84 0.21 -8.54
N ASN A 585 -22.07 0.71 -8.35
CA ASN A 585 -22.43 1.72 -7.35
C ASN A 585 -21.28 2.73 -7.16
N PRO A 586 -20.94 3.47 -8.21
CA PRO A 586 -19.66 4.13 -8.41
C PRO A 586 -19.18 4.96 -7.20
N ALA A 587 -17.86 5.02 -7.03
CA ALA A 587 -17.18 5.66 -5.91
C ALA A 587 -17.72 7.07 -5.62
N GLY A 588 -17.91 7.37 -4.34
CA GLY A 588 -18.66 8.55 -3.90
C GLY A 588 -18.54 8.82 -2.40
N THR A 589 -19.35 9.77 -1.92
CA THR A 589 -19.37 10.29 -0.55
C THR A 589 -19.44 9.18 0.51
N ASN A 590 -19.21 9.56 1.78
CA ASN A 590 -19.30 8.65 2.90
C ASN A 590 -20.61 7.84 2.87
N SER A 591 -20.55 6.52 3.04
CA SER A 591 -21.73 5.64 3.05
C SER A 591 -21.67 4.63 4.19
N SER A 592 -22.83 4.06 4.54
CA SER A 592 -22.94 2.97 5.53
C SER A 592 -23.76 1.81 4.99
N ILE A 593 -23.27 0.59 5.23
CA ILE A 593 -23.96 -0.68 4.94
C ILE A 593 -23.98 -1.50 6.23
N GLY A 594 -25.14 -2.01 6.63
CA GLY A 594 -25.27 -2.78 7.86
C GLY A 594 -26.66 -2.72 8.48
N ILE A 595 -26.76 -3.14 9.74
CA ILE A 595 -27.99 -3.17 10.53
C ILE A 595 -27.77 -2.64 11.94
N GLN A 596 -28.80 -2.08 12.57
CA GLN A 596 -28.77 -1.71 13.99
C GLN A 596 -30.14 -1.82 14.68
N ASN A 597 -30.10 -2.03 15.99
CA ASN A 597 -31.27 -2.24 16.86
C ASN A 597 -32.03 -0.93 17.18
N ASP A 598 -32.94 -0.99 18.15
CA ASP A 598 -33.91 0.06 18.48
C ASP A 598 -33.34 1.26 19.26
N ASP A 599 -32.12 1.17 19.76
CA ASP A 599 -31.42 2.25 20.46
C ASP A 599 -30.00 2.51 19.95
N GLY A 600 -29.54 1.77 18.93
CA GLY A 600 -28.22 1.93 18.34
C GLY A 600 -27.07 1.42 19.19
N SER A 601 -27.34 0.62 20.22
CA SER A 601 -26.32 -0.04 21.03
C SER A 601 -25.78 -1.33 20.41
N ASP A 602 -26.55 -1.95 19.50
CA ASP A 602 -26.22 -3.22 18.87
C ASP A 602 -26.43 -3.18 17.35
N GLY A 603 -25.56 -3.85 16.60
CA GLY A 603 -25.48 -3.71 15.15
C GLY A 603 -24.38 -4.52 14.47
N LEU A 604 -24.56 -4.75 13.17
CA LEU A 604 -23.50 -5.22 12.28
C LEU A 604 -23.14 -4.13 11.29
N ARG A 605 -21.83 -3.87 11.18
CA ARG A 605 -21.25 -3.04 10.12
C ARG A 605 -20.69 -3.94 9.03
N ILE A 606 -21.13 -3.70 7.80
CA ILE A 606 -20.53 -4.30 6.61
C ILE A 606 -19.55 -3.29 5.99
N HIS A 607 -19.97 -2.02 5.90
CA HIS A 607 -19.16 -0.93 5.37
C HIS A 607 -19.43 0.39 6.10
N TRP A 608 -18.38 1.19 6.30
CA TRP A 608 -18.46 2.60 6.66
C TRP A 608 -17.24 3.35 6.13
N GLY A 609 -17.46 4.46 5.43
CA GLY A 609 -16.38 5.26 4.88
C GLY A 609 -16.72 5.83 3.51
N ALA A 610 -15.79 6.61 2.95
CA ALA A 610 -15.83 6.96 1.54
C ALA A 610 -15.91 5.65 0.73
N ALA A 611 -16.90 5.56 -0.16
CA ALA A 611 -17.05 4.37 -0.98
C ALA A 611 -16.03 4.44 -2.13
N ASP A 612 -15.15 3.45 -2.24
CA ASP A 612 -14.32 3.22 -3.43
C ASP A 612 -15.12 2.49 -4.55
N GLY A 613 -16.46 2.58 -4.49
CA GLY A 613 -17.42 1.83 -5.31
C GLY A 613 -18.21 0.83 -4.46
N GLY A 614 -19.46 0.55 -4.84
CA GLY A 614 -20.26 -0.52 -4.27
C GLY A 614 -20.04 -1.83 -5.03
N PRO A 615 -20.39 -2.98 -4.43
CA PRO A 615 -19.92 -4.26 -4.94
C PRO A 615 -20.86 -4.76 -6.07
N SER A 616 -20.60 -4.43 -7.35
CA SER A 616 -21.47 -4.89 -8.46
C SER A 616 -21.51 -6.41 -8.59
N GLY A 617 -22.72 -6.95 -8.75
CA GLY A 617 -22.92 -8.39 -8.93
C GLY A 617 -22.66 -9.19 -7.65
N LYS A 618 -22.75 -8.51 -6.50
CA LYS A 618 -22.40 -9.05 -5.18
C LYS A 618 -23.61 -9.05 -4.27
N ALA A 619 -23.58 -9.92 -3.27
CA ALA A 619 -24.67 -10.06 -2.32
C ALA A 619 -24.14 -10.31 -0.91
N TYR A 620 -24.69 -9.58 0.06
CA TYR A 620 -24.48 -9.83 1.47
C TYR A 620 -25.71 -10.49 2.08
N GLY A 621 -25.52 -11.64 2.72
CA GLY A 621 -26.55 -12.31 3.51
C GLY A 621 -26.32 -12.05 4.99
N ILE A 622 -27.30 -11.51 5.68
CA ILE A 622 -27.30 -11.32 7.14
C ILE A 622 -28.30 -12.31 7.74
N THR A 623 -27.82 -13.19 8.62
CA THR A 623 -28.64 -14.24 9.23
C THR A 623 -28.31 -14.39 10.70
N ARG A 624 -29.26 -14.92 11.47
CA ARG A 624 -28.99 -15.30 12.86
C ARG A 624 -28.16 -16.58 12.90
N SER A 625 -27.07 -16.57 13.65
CA SER A 625 -26.26 -17.76 13.89
C SER A 625 -26.79 -18.61 15.05
N TRP A 626 -26.53 -19.91 14.99
CA TRP A 626 -26.83 -20.86 16.08
C TRP A 626 -25.71 -20.95 17.13
N VAL A 627 -24.54 -20.35 16.87
CA VAL A 627 -23.42 -20.17 17.82
C VAL A 627 -23.13 -18.68 17.95
N ARG A 628 -22.82 -18.20 19.15
CA ARG A 628 -22.31 -16.85 19.42
C ARG A 628 -21.25 -16.92 20.52
N ILE A 629 -20.24 -16.04 20.44
CA ILE A 629 -19.36 -15.71 21.58
C ILE A 629 -19.79 -14.33 22.08
N ASP A 630 -20.03 -14.19 23.38
CA ASP A 630 -20.27 -12.89 24.00
C ASP A 630 -18.90 -12.23 24.28
N PRO A 631 -18.59 -11.05 23.70
CA PRO A 631 -17.29 -10.40 23.84
C PRO A 631 -17.07 -9.75 25.22
N ARG A 632 -17.98 -9.90 26.18
CA ARG A 632 -17.72 -9.45 27.55
C ARG A 632 -16.62 -10.32 28.18
N VAL A 633 -15.42 -9.73 28.24
CA VAL A 633 -14.26 -9.98 29.15
C VAL A 633 -12.98 -10.22 28.35
N GLY A 634 -12.01 -9.32 28.53
CA GLY A 634 -10.71 -9.37 27.86
C GLY A 634 -9.62 -8.49 28.50
N GLN A 635 -9.65 -8.33 29.82
CA GLN A 635 -8.47 -8.04 30.63
C GLN A 635 -8.69 -8.78 31.96
N VAL A 636 -7.99 -9.89 32.16
CA VAL A 636 -7.90 -10.50 33.49
C VAL A 636 -6.76 -9.79 34.17
N ASP A 637 -7.08 -8.76 34.95
CA ASP A 637 -6.11 -8.11 35.81
C ASP A 637 -5.83 -9.02 37.02
N ARG A 638 -4.58 -9.07 37.47
CA ARG A 638 -4.10 -9.99 38.52
C ARG A 638 -4.86 -9.85 39.84
N GLU A 639 -5.53 -8.73 40.07
CA GLU A 639 -6.27 -8.43 41.31
C GLU A 639 -7.62 -9.15 41.42
N ASP A 640 -8.26 -9.55 40.32
CA ASP A 640 -9.61 -10.16 40.36
C ASP A 640 -9.61 -11.67 40.76
N LEU A 641 -8.43 -12.27 40.96
CA LEU A 641 -8.28 -13.68 41.40
C LEU A 641 -8.11 -13.86 42.92
N LEU A 642 -8.12 -12.77 43.70
CA LEU A 642 -7.91 -12.81 45.17
C LEU A 642 -9.17 -12.53 46.02
N GLU A 643 -10.36 -12.40 45.44
CA GLU A 643 -11.66 -12.48 46.14
C GLU A 643 -12.41 -13.78 45.78
#